data_AF-A0A1D7TQW6-F1
#
_entry.id   AF-A0A1D7TQW6-F1
#
_cell.length_a   1.000
_cell.length_b   1.000
_cell.length_c   1.000
_cell.angle_alpha   90.00
_cell.angle_beta   90.00
_cell.angle_gamma   90.00
#
_symmetry.space_group_name_H-M   'P 1'
#
loop_
_entity.id
_entity.type
_entity.pdbx_description
1 polymer ?
#
loop_
_entity_poly.entity_id
_entity_poly.type
_entity_poly.pdbx_seq_one_letter_code
_entity_poly.pdbx_strand_id
1 'polypeptide(L)'
;MVKKLYSAFMIYVAIVIVTFSLLITQANPAFLQNNLLSKRLFAYSLLNNFSNVIVGVLLILMGYQIKGNIKFIKKYVYIYVVNLLIFIGLFLWTRNFTIQNLYDTVLPITRNTYPIVFGAISALLIKDKLKNWFKKYRFPVILSGYTIVFTLPSIFNKDIFGIGNGNNAITAFLLVALGIVFSNVEVDKLHINKKVITLMSISVMINITLALSMPFISWRIRGDFSTAYRFNVLTSISVVAMSIVIFIVGQKLKINIKVPEYTSLLALLFYSNNYIVEKTVNGSISLKILFFKSCIVSIIIVVLGWLLLKIDKKDLSLEKRPLLDDSKSINVCVRSLMLYIVTNIKKYSFSIMNIIILYILAYMSFILMSPDFSAPHLGKDYTNIFFYTFFVRQHMLILNTILFYLLYRFIYGIIGRFWISVILNYVVIAVAVVADAIKIHYRTEPILPAEVTMVSAYGDILSMVPQFILWITVIVIIILICIIIYCERKLPQNKVKWRFRILGIVLAVLVYGSSTRINHEGSIVGDFLNSYGNLPTFENQEQGAQQNGALQQFLNNIDVTIMKKETDYSKKKVDKLVRKYSKLANEINVTRDNNLSTQTVIFNLSESLANPNRLKEVELSHNPLLYIDSVKKNTTSGLMISSGLGGGTANMEYMTLTGLPVSNFSPTIATPYTQVVPESKQILTINGYFKKSTAIHPYNGSFYSRKAVYQKFGFQRFMYLGSKYKINHKMKIGSNPYLSDETAYQNTLDVINSYKNGQFINLVTMQNHLPYSDYYDNSGDYQVSGDMDDGEKYNISNYSAGLSYTDKAVQKFIEQIDKVNKPITLVFYGDHLPGIYSNIGENSLEARETDYFIYSNKYARQHGAKNLKHVKYVSPIDFIALTAEQTNSKVSPYYALLTEIQKELPTIKVYAYNNGKNPVFVNKKGKTIKYKQLTKKQKRLYNDLKLVQYDLTAGNQYLYKTKFFKIQ
;
A
#
# COMPACT_ATOMS: atom_id res chain seq x y z
N MET A 1 29.84 -37.70 33.12
CA MET A 1 28.80 -37.44 32.09
C MET A 1 27.44 -37.13 32.73
N VAL A 2 26.94 -37.99 33.63
CA VAL A 2 25.64 -37.86 34.34
C VAL A 2 25.43 -36.50 35.03
N LYS A 3 26.41 -35.98 35.80
CA LYS A 3 26.31 -34.66 36.45
C LYS A 3 26.10 -33.48 35.47
N LYS A 4 26.69 -33.53 34.26
CA LYS A 4 26.52 -32.48 33.24
C LYS A 4 25.13 -32.55 32.57
N LEU A 5 24.62 -33.76 32.33
CA LEU A 5 23.26 -33.99 31.83
C LEU A 5 22.20 -33.50 32.83
N TYR A 6 22.39 -33.78 34.12
CA TYR A 6 21.51 -33.33 35.19
C TYR A 6 21.42 -31.79 35.26
N SER A 7 22.56 -31.09 35.22
CA SER A 7 22.56 -29.61 35.21
C SER A 7 21.91 -29.02 33.96
N ALA A 8 22.11 -29.61 32.78
CA ALA A 8 21.50 -29.17 31.54
C ALA A 8 19.97 -29.37 31.56
N PHE A 9 19.50 -30.50 32.10
CA PHE A 9 18.08 -30.78 32.27
C PHE A 9 17.40 -29.79 33.22
N MET A 10 18.03 -29.48 34.36
CA MET A 10 17.49 -28.49 35.31
C MET A 10 17.34 -27.10 34.69
N ILE A 11 18.33 -26.65 33.89
CA ILE A 11 18.25 -25.37 33.17
C ILE A 11 17.11 -25.41 32.14
N TYR A 12 16.98 -26.50 31.40
CA TYR A 12 15.90 -26.66 30.43
C TYR A 12 14.52 -26.58 31.08
N VAL A 13 14.29 -27.32 32.17
CA VAL A 13 13.02 -27.29 32.93
C VAL A 13 12.72 -25.89 33.45
N ALA A 14 13.73 -25.18 33.96
CA ALA A 14 13.58 -23.80 34.41
C ALA A 14 13.12 -22.85 33.28
N ILE A 15 13.71 -22.95 32.08
CA ILE A 15 13.31 -22.16 30.91
C ILE A 15 11.88 -22.53 30.48
N VAL A 16 11.49 -23.80 30.53
CA VAL A 16 10.13 -24.25 30.20
C VAL A 16 9.10 -23.64 31.15
N ILE A 17 9.37 -23.60 32.46
CA ILE A 17 8.45 -23.01 33.44
C ILE A 17 8.29 -21.51 33.19
N VAL A 18 9.40 -20.80 32.97
CA VAL A 18 9.39 -19.35 32.70
C VAL A 18 8.63 -19.03 31.41
N THR A 19 8.96 -19.72 30.32
CA THR A 19 8.28 -19.53 29.02
C THR A 19 6.81 -19.90 29.09
N PHE A 20 6.45 -20.98 29.80
CA PHE A 20 5.05 -21.38 29.99
C PHE A 20 4.24 -20.33 30.75
N SER A 21 4.81 -19.79 31.84
CA SER A 21 4.18 -18.71 32.61
C SER A 21 3.86 -17.51 31.73
N LEU A 22 4.83 -17.05 30.92
CA LEU A 22 4.67 -15.89 30.03
C LEU A 22 3.63 -16.11 28.94
N LEU A 23 3.65 -17.29 28.30
CA LEU A 23 2.69 -17.63 27.26
C LEU A 23 1.26 -17.70 27.82
N ILE A 24 1.08 -18.15 29.07
CA ILE A 24 -0.22 -18.11 29.75
C ILE A 24 -0.65 -16.65 29.99
N THR A 25 0.24 -15.80 30.51
CA THR A 25 -0.05 -14.37 30.73
C THR A 25 -0.60 -13.71 29.47
N GLN A 26 0.05 -13.99 28.33
CA GLN A 26 -0.28 -13.36 27.06
C GLN A 26 -1.53 -13.96 26.38
N ALA A 27 -1.74 -15.28 26.47
CA ALA A 27 -2.89 -15.95 25.84
C ALA A 27 -4.23 -15.66 26.50
N ASN A 28 -4.18 -15.26 27.76
CA ASN A 28 -5.31 -15.33 28.66
C ASN A 28 -5.40 -14.05 29.50
N PRO A 29 -5.64 -12.87 28.88
CA PRO A 29 -5.87 -11.63 29.63
C PRO A 29 -7.25 -11.61 30.31
N ALA A 30 -8.23 -12.39 29.83
CA ALA A 30 -9.60 -12.36 30.35
C ALA A 30 -9.76 -12.81 31.82
N PHE A 31 -8.89 -13.68 32.33
CA PHE A 31 -8.88 -14.12 33.75
C PHE A 31 -8.27 -13.04 34.66
N LEU A 32 -7.46 -12.14 34.08
CA LEU A 32 -6.95 -10.93 34.72
C LEU A 32 -7.95 -9.77 34.62
N GLN A 33 -8.72 -9.70 33.53
CA GLN A 33 -9.60 -8.57 33.20
C GLN A 33 -11.05 -8.73 33.67
N ASN A 34 -11.60 -9.94 33.77
CA ASN A 34 -13.01 -10.15 34.15
C ASN A 34 -13.28 -10.10 35.67
N ASN A 35 -12.29 -9.74 36.51
CA ASN A 35 -12.41 -9.64 37.96
C ASN A 35 -13.08 -10.84 38.68
N LEU A 36 -13.01 -12.04 38.08
CA LEU A 36 -13.61 -13.26 38.62
C LEU A 36 -12.57 -14.08 39.40
N LEU A 37 -12.83 -14.25 40.70
CA LEU A 37 -12.02 -15.11 41.56
C LEU A 37 -12.18 -16.58 41.13
N SER A 38 -11.09 -17.24 40.75
CA SER A 38 -11.12 -18.64 40.29
C SER A 38 -9.92 -19.43 40.77
N LYS A 39 -10.07 -20.77 40.92
CA LYS A 39 -8.95 -21.68 41.24
C LYS A 39 -7.79 -21.54 40.25
N ARG A 40 -8.09 -21.18 38.99
CA ARG A 40 -7.10 -20.96 37.93
C ARG A 40 -6.24 -19.71 38.18
N LEU A 41 -6.82 -18.65 38.75
CA LEU A 41 -6.08 -17.42 39.11
C LEU A 41 -5.02 -17.70 40.18
N PHE A 42 -5.35 -18.47 41.22
CA PHE A 42 -4.40 -18.85 42.27
C PHE A 42 -3.26 -19.72 41.73
N ALA A 43 -3.57 -20.71 40.88
CA ALA A 43 -2.58 -21.55 40.23
C ALA A 43 -1.63 -20.73 39.33
N TYR A 44 -2.17 -19.76 38.58
CA TYR A 44 -1.38 -18.85 37.77
C TYR A 44 -0.51 -17.92 38.63
N SER A 45 -1.06 -17.35 39.70
CA SER A 45 -0.34 -16.48 40.64
C SER A 45 0.90 -17.18 41.20
N LEU A 46 0.74 -18.46 41.56
CA LEU A 46 1.84 -19.31 42.04
C LEU A 46 2.85 -19.61 40.92
N LEU A 47 2.40 -19.96 39.72
CA LEU A 47 3.26 -20.21 38.57
C LEU A 47 4.09 -18.96 38.20
N ASN A 48 3.45 -17.79 38.17
CA ASN A 48 4.11 -16.51 37.89
C ASN A 48 5.13 -16.16 38.99
N ASN A 49 4.82 -16.42 40.25
CA ASN A 49 5.77 -16.26 41.35
C ASN A 49 7.00 -17.15 41.16
N PHE A 50 6.83 -18.45 40.91
CA PHE A 50 7.93 -19.37 40.65
C PHE A 50 8.76 -18.97 39.42
N SER A 51 8.10 -18.51 38.34
CA SER A 51 8.78 -17.97 37.15
C SER A 51 9.70 -16.80 37.50
N ASN A 52 9.21 -15.81 38.26
CA ASN A 52 10.01 -14.66 38.70
C ASN A 52 11.16 -15.08 39.62
N VAL A 53 10.94 -16.04 40.53
CA VAL A 53 12.01 -16.60 41.38
C VAL A 53 13.10 -17.27 40.53
N ILE A 54 12.71 -18.07 39.52
CA ILE A 54 13.66 -18.72 38.60
C ILE A 54 14.51 -17.66 37.86
N VAL A 55 13.89 -16.59 37.36
CA VAL A 55 14.60 -15.48 36.70
C VAL A 55 15.54 -14.76 37.68
N GLY A 56 15.11 -14.56 38.94
CA GLY A 56 15.94 -13.97 40.00
C GLY A 56 17.18 -14.82 40.30
N VAL A 57 16.99 -16.14 40.45
CA VAL A 57 18.11 -17.10 40.63
C VAL A 57 19.04 -17.09 39.44
N LEU A 58 18.52 -17.04 38.21
CA LEU A 58 19.31 -16.97 36.97
C LEU A 58 20.21 -15.72 36.95
N LEU A 59 19.67 -14.55 37.28
CA LEU A 59 20.41 -13.29 37.33
C LEU A 59 21.51 -13.32 38.40
N ILE A 60 21.23 -13.85 39.59
CA ILE A 60 22.23 -14.02 40.65
C ILE A 60 23.33 -15.01 40.20
N LEU A 61 22.97 -16.13 39.58
CA LEU A 61 23.93 -17.12 39.06
C LEU A 61 24.83 -16.52 37.98
N MET A 62 24.30 -15.68 37.08
CA MET A 62 25.11 -14.97 36.08
C MET A 62 26.18 -14.11 36.75
N GLY A 63 25.83 -13.33 37.77
CA GLY A 63 26.80 -12.51 38.53
C GLY A 63 27.85 -13.35 39.27
N TYR A 64 27.44 -14.49 39.83
CA TYR A 64 28.31 -15.37 40.61
C TYR A 64 29.33 -16.16 39.77
N GLN A 65 28.91 -16.66 38.60
CA GLN A 65 29.71 -17.63 37.81
C GLN A 65 30.77 -16.98 36.92
N ILE A 66 30.59 -15.71 36.55
CA ILE A 66 31.41 -15.09 35.51
C ILE A 66 32.77 -14.61 36.05
N LYS A 67 33.81 -15.44 35.84
CA LYS A 67 35.22 -15.15 36.19
C LYS A 67 35.98 -14.57 34.97
N GLY A 68 36.76 -13.48 35.14
CA GLY A 68 37.65 -12.88 34.11
C GLY A 68 37.07 -11.71 33.30
N ASN A 69 37.85 -10.98 32.50
CA ASN A 69 37.35 -9.87 31.66
C ASN A 69 36.35 -10.36 30.60
N ILE A 70 35.13 -9.83 30.61
CA ILE A 70 34.10 -10.17 29.62
C ILE A 70 34.19 -9.18 28.47
N LYS A 71 34.33 -9.68 27.23
CA LYS A 71 34.25 -8.84 26.02
C LYS A 71 32.79 -8.51 25.69
N PHE A 72 32.30 -7.38 26.18
CA PHE A 72 30.87 -7.06 26.31
C PHE A 72 30.16 -6.73 24.99
N ILE A 73 30.76 -5.85 24.19
CA ILE A 73 30.09 -5.29 23.00
C ILE A 73 29.82 -6.40 21.97
N LYS A 74 30.73 -7.38 21.87
CA LYS A 74 30.58 -8.56 21.00
C LYS A 74 29.33 -9.38 21.35
N LYS A 75 29.09 -9.62 22.64
CA LYS A 75 27.96 -10.44 23.12
C LYS A 75 26.62 -9.75 22.89
N TYR A 76 26.54 -8.44 23.15
CA TYR A 76 25.34 -7.66 22.88
C TYR A 76 24.99 -7.64 21.39
N VAL A 77 25.99 -7.45 20.52
CA VAL A 77 25.81 -7.49 19.06
C VAL A 77 25.23 -8.84 18.61
N TYR A 78 25.72 -9.96 19.15
CA TYR A 78 25.15 -11.28 18.82
C TYR A 78 23.69 -11.42 19.25
N ILE A 79 23.33 -10.96 20.46
CA ILE A 79 21.94 -11.00 20.92
C ILE A 79 21.04 -10.10 20.04
N TYR A 80 21.52 -8.92 19.67
CA TYR A 80 20.83 -8.03 18.75
C TYR A 80 20.58 -8.68 17.38
N VAL A 81 21.60 -9.31 16.80
CA VAL A 81 21.49 -10.02 15.52
C VAL A 81 20.48 -11.17 15.63
N VAL A 82 20.52 -11.95 16.72
CA VAL A 82 19.53 -13.01 16.94
C VAL A 82 18.12 -12.46 17.09
N ASN A 83 17.92 -11.34 17.78
CA ASN A 83 16.62 -10.68 17.87
C ASN A 83 16.08 -10.26 16.49
N LEU A 84 16.94 -9.70 15.63
CA LEU A 84 16.58 -9.35 14.26
C LEU A 84 16.20 -10.59 13.42
N LEU A 85 16.93 -11.70 13.58
CA LEU A 85 16.61 -12.96 12.92
C LEU A 85 15.31 -13.57 13.43
N ILE A 86 15.02 -13.47 14.74
CA ILE A 86 13.76 -13.90 15.33
C ILE A 86 12.61 -13.08 14.74
N PHE A 87 12.75 -11.75 14.64
CA PHE A 87 11.75 -10.91 14.00
C PHE A 87 11.49 -11.33 12.54
N ILE A 88 12.55 -11.54 11.75
CA ILE A 88 12.42 -12.01 10.37
C ILE A 88 11.71 -13.37 10.32
N GLY A 89 12.09 -14.32 11.17
CA GLY A 89 11.45 -15.64 11.24
C GLY A 89 9.97 -15.56 11.64
N LEU A 90 9.64 -14.73 12.62
CA LEU A 90 8.26 -14.49 13.05
C LEU A 90 7.43 -13.80 11.98
N PHE A 91 8.01 -12.85 11.24
CA PHE A 91 7.35 -12.24 10.09
C PHE A 91 7.11 -13.27 8.97
N LEU A 92 8.12 -14.08 8.62
CA LEU A 92 7.97 -15.13 7.60
C LEU A 92 6.90 -16.17 7.99
N TRP A 93 6.73 -16.42 9.29
CA TRP A 93 5.70 -17.33 9.80
C TRP A 93 4.31 -16.68 9.85
N THR A 94 4.19 -15.47 10.37
CA THR A 94 2.88 -14.84 10.68
C THR A 94 2.38 -13.87 9.61
N ARG A 95 3.24 -13.48 8.65
CA ARG A 95 2.95 -12.54 7.57
C ARG A 95 2.40 -11.17 8.00
N ASN A 96 2.63 -10.76 9.25
CA ASN A 96 2.08 -9.52 9.79
C ASN A 96 2.93 -8.99 10.95
N PHE A 97 3.24 -7.70 10.96
CA PHE A 97 3.79 -6.99 12.10
C PHE A 97 3.23 -5.56 12.17
N THR A 98 3.30 -4.93 13.33
CA THR A 98 3.06 -3.48 13.46
C THR A 98 4.38 -2.73 13.37
N ILE A 99 4.37 -1.49 12.88
CA ILE A 99 5.60 -0.67 12.82
C ILE A 99 6.30 -0.55 14.19
N GLN A 100 5.52 -0.56 15.28
CA GLN A 100 6.01 -0.62 16.65
C GLN A 100 6.92 -1.84 16.87
N ASN A 101 6.52 -3.03 16.41
CA ASN A 101 7.32 -4.26 16.54
C ASN A 101 8.65 -4.17 15.79
N LEU A 102 8.66 -3.53 14.62
CA LEU A 102 9.89 -3.31 13.86
C LEU A 102 10.83 -2.36 14.61
N TYR A 103 10.31 -1.24 15.11
CA TYR A 103 11.10 -0.30 15.91
C TYR A 103 11.62 -0.94 17.20
N ASP A 104 10.81 -1.76 17.86
CA ASP A 104 11.20 -2.46 19.08
C ASP A 104 12.34 -3.47 18.84
N THR A 105 12.40 -4.02 17.63
CA THR A 105 13.46 -4.93 17.18
C THR A 105 14.74 -4.20 16.81
N VAL A 106 14.62 -3.09 16.05
CA VAL A 106 15.77 -2.36 15.50
C VAL A 106 16.40 -1.41 16.51
N LEU A 107 15.61 -0.82 17.41
CA LEU A 107 16.02 0.18 18.40
C LEU A 107 15.79 -0.27 19.86
N PRO A 108 16.27 -1.45 20.26
CA PRO A 108 15.84 -2.07 21.51
C PRO A 108 16.30 -1.37 22.79
N ILE A 109 17.40 -0.59 22.72
CA ILE A 109 17.92 0.19 23.85
C ILE A 109 17.03 1.41 24.10
N THR A 110 16.83 2.23 23.07
CA THR A 110 16.06 3.48 23.18
C THR A 110 14.58 3.21 23.41
N ARG A 111 14.08 2.07 22.92
CA ARG A 111 12.71 1.60 23.12
C ARG A 111 12.52 0.75 24.36
N ASN A 112 13.61 0.42 25.09
CA ASN A 112 13.59 -0.40 26.29
C ASN A 112 12.82 -1.73 26.12
N THR A 113 13.14 -2.51 25.08
CA THR A 113 12.35 -3.70 24.70
C THR A 113 12.83 -5.01 25.30
N TYR A 114 14.07 -5.04 25.80
CA TYR A 114 14.56 -6.14 26.63
C TYR A 114 15.37 -5.62 27.83
N PRO A 115 14.74 -4.84 28.74
CA PRO A 115 15.40 -4.15 29.85
C PRO A 115 16.27 -5.06 30.70
N ILE A 116 15.82 -6.30 30.94
CA ILE A 116 16.52 -7.24 31.82
C ILE A 116 17.84 -7.69 31.20
N VAL A 117 17.86 -7.94 29.88
CA VAL A 117 19.09 -8.25 29.16
C VAL A 117 20.05 -7.07 29.28
N PHE A 118 19.59 -5.85 29.02
CA PHE A 118 20.41 -4.64 29.12
C PHE A 118 20.96 -4.41 30.54
N GLY A 119 20.14 -4.57 31.57
CA GLY A 119 20.54 -4.42 32.97
C GLY A 119 21.55 -5.48 33.43
N ALA A 120 21.32 -6.75 33.08
CA ALA A 120 22.23 -7.84 33.40
C ALA A 120 23.60 -7.63 32.74
N ILE A 121 23.59 -7.29 31.45
CA ILE A 121 24.76 -6.97 30.64
C ILE A 121 25.50 -5.76 31.27
N SER A 122 24.79 -4.70 31.67
CA SER A 122 25.37 -3.50 32.30
C SER A 122 26.05 -3.76 33.65
N ALA A 123 25.48 -4.60 34.51
CA ALA A 123 26.13 -4.98 35.77
C ALA A 123 27.44 -5.73 35.55
N LEU A 124 27.48 -6.55 34.51
CA LEU A 124 28.67 -7.31 34.15
C LEU A 124 29.80 -6.43 33.59
N LEU A 125 29.50 -5.28 32.95
CA LEU A 125 30.51 -4.33 32.49
C LEU A 125 31.36 -3.78 33.62
N ILE A 126 30.70 -3.36 34.68
CA ILE A 126 31.34 -2.66 35.79
C ILE A 126 31.64 -3.61 36.94
N LYS A 127 31.64 -4.93 36.69
CA LYS A 127 31.76 -5.94 37.73
C LYS A 127 33.02 -5.80 38.57
N ASP A 128 34.15 -5.42 37.99
CA ASP A 128 35.41 -5.27 38.75
C ASP A 128 35.38 -4.03 39.63
N LYS A 129 34.74 -2.95 39.15
CA LYS A 129 34.47 -1.75 39.97
C LYS A 129 33.48 -2.08 41.08
N LEU A 130 32.39 -2.80 40.78
CA LEU A 130 31.42 -3.26 41.77
C LEU A 130 32.09 -4.15 42.82
N LYS A 131 32.88 -5.13 42.39
CA LYS A 131 33.66 -6.02 43.27
C LYS A 131 34.59 -5.24 44.20
N ASN A 132 35.32 -4.26 43.67
CA ASN A 132 36.19 -3.40 44.47
C ASN A 132 35.40 -2.48 45.41
N TRP A 133 34.25 -1.98 44.97
CA TRP A 133 33.38 -1.13 45.79
C TRP A 133 32.76 -1.91 46.96
N PHE A 134 32.22 -3.11 46.69
CA PHE A 134 31.65 -3.98 47.72
C PHE A 134 32.67 -4.48 48.73
N LYS A 135 33.96 -4.63 48.37
CA LYS A 135 35.02 -4.94 49.33
C LYS A 135 35.18 -3.88 50.43
N LYS A 136 34.73 -2.65 50.22
CA LYS A 136 34.82 -1.56 51.22
C LYS A 136 33.83 -1.70 52.38
N TYR A 137 32.80 -2.54 52.23
CA TYR A 137 31.72 -2.67 53.19
C TYR A 137 31.55 -4.11 53.67
N ARG A 138 31.09 -4.29 54.90
CA ARG A 138 30.79 -5.63 55.44
C ARG A 138 29.56 -6.22 54.74
N PHE A 139 29.56 -7.53 54.50
CA PHE A 139 28.47 -8.24 53.82
C PHE A 139 27.06 -7.97 54.41
N PRO A 140 26.84 -7.90 55.73
CA PRO A 140 25.54 -7.57 56.30
C PRO A 140 25.03 -6.16 55.93
N VAL A 141 25.94 -5.18 55.79
CA VAL A 141 25.60 -3.78 55.43
C VAL A 141 25.14 -3.69 53.98
N ILE A 142 25.78 -4.46 53.09
CA ILE A 142 25.36 -4.57 51.69
C ILE A 142 23.97 -5.19 51.63
N LEU A 143 23.76 -6.29 52.36
CA LEU A 143 22.47 -6.97 52.37
C LEU A 143 21.34 -6.09 52.94
N SER A 144 21.59 -5.30 53.99
CA SER A 144 20.60 -4.35 54.51
C SER A 144 20.22 -3.28 53.49
N GLY A 145 21.18 -2.79 52.69
CA GLY A 145 20.89 -1.87 51.59
C GLY A 145 19.98 -2.49 50.52
N TYR A 146 20.26 -3.73 50.12
CA TYR A 146 19.40 -4.49 49.21
C TYR A 146 17.99 -4.72 49.78
N THR A 147 17.90 -5.07 51.07
CA THR A 147 16.62 -5.23 51.76
C THR A 147 15.81 -3.95 51.72
N ILE A 148 16.41 -2.79 52.01
CA ILE A 148 15.71 -1.49 51.92
C ILE A 148 15.19 -1.27 50.50
N VAL A 149 16.05 -1.41 49.49
CA VAL A 149 15.70 -1.15 48.07
C VAL A 149 14.54 -2.02 47.59
N PHE A 150 14.53 -3.32 47.90
CA PHE A 150 13.46 -4.23 47.45
C PHE A 150 12.22 -4.25 48.36
N THR A 151 12.34 -3.74 49.59
CA THR A 151 11.20 -3.60 50.51
C THR A 151 10.36 -2.38 50.15
N LEU A 152 10.97 -1.29 49.66
CA LEU A 152 10.25 -0.05 49.32
C LEU A 152 9.13 -0.26 48.27
N PRO A 153 9.36 -0.91 47.10
CA PRO A 153 8.29 -1.23 46.16
C PRO A 153 7.21 -2.14 46.79
N SER A 154 7.65 -3.06 47.65
CA SER A 154 6.78 -4.02 48.32
C SER A 154 5.87 -3.36 49.38
N ILE A 155 6.27 -2.24 50.01
CA ILE A 155 5.49 -1.51 51.03
C ILE A 155 4.57 -0.44 50.42
N PHE A 156 5.07 0.34 49.47
CA PHE A 156 4.33 1.50 48.98
C PHE A 156 3.40 1.18 47.82
N ASN A 157 3.54 0.01 47.18
CA ASN A 157 2.78 -0.38 45.98
C ASN A 157 2.77 0.75 44.92
N LYS A 158 3.81 1.56 44.93
CA LYS A 158 4.07 2.68 44.05
C LYS A 158 5.47 2.50 43.52
N ASP A 159 5.63 2.85 42.25
CA ASP A 159 6.91 2.74 41.60
C ASP A 159 7.83 3.92 41.95
N ILE A 160 8.34 3.93 43.19
CA ILE A 160 9.13 5.06 43.74
C ILE A 160 10.42 5.29 42.94
N PHE A 161 11.00 4.24 42.35
CA PHE A 161 12.32 4.28 41.70
C PHE A 161 12.32 3.75 40.26
N GLY A 162 11.16 3.52 39.64
CA GLY A 162 11.08 2.85 38.32
C GLY A 162 11.39 1.34 38.36
N ILE A 163 11.23 0.71 39.54
CA ILE A 163 11.56 -0.68 39.86
C ILE A 163 10.26 -1.53 40.06
N GLY A 164 9.08 -0.93 40.06
CA GLY A 164 7.83 -1.53 40.55
C GLY A 164 7.33 -2.76 39.79
N ASN A 165 7.57 -2.85 38.48
CA ASN A 165 7.10 -3.98 37.65
C ASN A 165 8.08 -5.16 37.57
N GLY A 166 9.31 -5.02 38.06
CA GLY A 166 10.37 -6.01 37.96
C GLY A 166 10.97 -6.27 36.56
N ASN A 167 10.29 -5.89 35.47
CA ASN A 167 10.81 -5.99 34.11
C ASN A 167 11.51 -4.68 33.69
N ASN A 168 12.59 -4.33 34.39
CA ASN A 168 13.38 -3.13 34.13
C ASN A 168 14.88 -3.43 34.28
N ALA A 169 15.71 -2.53 33.72
CA ALA A 169 17.15 -2.70 33.72
C ALA A 169 17.78 -2.60 35.13
N ILE A 170 17.19 -1.79 36.02
CA ILE A 170 17.72 -1.56 37.37
C ILE A 170 17.59 -2.84 38.20
N THR A 171 16.45 -3.52 38.13
CA THR A 171 16.23 -4.82 38.80
C THR A 171 17.27 -5.85 38.39
N ALA A 172 17.44 -6.03 37.08
CA ALA A 172 18.39 -7.00 36.55
C ALA A 172 19.83 -6.65 36.94
N PHE A 173 20.16 -5.36 36.91
CA PHE A 173 21.46 -4.86 37.34
C PHE A 173 21.73 -5.20 38.81
N LEU A 174 20.79 -4.90 39.71
CA LEU A 174 20.91 -5.15 41.14
C LEU A 174 21.04 -6.65 41.43
N LEU A 175 20.22 -7.51 40.81
CA LEU A 175 20.27 -8.95 41.05
C LEU A 175 21.58 -9.58 40.54
N VAL A 176 22.10 -9.13 39.40
CA VAL A 176 23.42 -9.56 38.92
C VAL A 176 24.54 -9.03 39.81
N ALA A 177 24.47 -7.78 40.25
CA ALA A 177 25.42 -7.19 41.20
C ALA A 177 25.43 -7.95 42.54
N LEU A 178 24.27 -8.42 43.01
CA LEU A 178 24.16 -9.29 44.18
C LEU A 178 24.88 -10.62 43.98
N GLY A 179 24.76 -11.23 42.79
CA GLY A 179 25.55 -12.41 42.40
C GLY A 179 27.06 -12.17 42.46
N ILE A 180 27.52 -10.99 42.01
CA ILE A 180 28.93 -10.58 42.10
C ILE A 180 29.36 -10.45 43.56
N VAL A 181 28.52 -9.91 44.44
CA VAL A 181 28.78 -9.86 45.89
C VAL A 181 28.96 -11.27 46.45
N PHE A 182 28.05 -12.20 46.14
CA PHE A 182 28.16 -13.59 46.58
C PHE A 182 29.46 -14.26 46.10
N SER A 183 29.96 -13.91 44.92
CA SER A 183 31.23 -14.46 44.42
C SER A 183 32.44 -14.05 45.28
N ASN A 184 32.35 -12.94 46.04
CA ASN A 184 33.42 -12.42 46.88
C ASN A 184 33.42 -13.00 48.30
N VAL A 185 32.28 -13.50 48.78
CA VAL A 185 32.09 -13.90 50.19
C VAL A 185 32.27 -15.42 50.39
N GLU A 186 32.64 -16.15 49.33
CA GLU A 186 32.82 -17.61 49.35
C GLU A 186 31.63 -18.31 50.04
N VAL A 187 30.42 -18.16 49.47
CA VAL A 187 29.14 -18.65 50.03
C VAL A 187 29.19 -20.09 50.54
N ASP A 188 30.00 -20.95 49.92
CA ASP A 188 30.22 -22.35 50.29
C ASP A 188 30.77 -22.51 51.72
N LYS A 189 31.47 -21.48 52.25
CA LYS A 189 32.07 -21.43 53.59
C LYS A 189 31.20 -20.74 54.65
N LEU A 190 30.02 -20.21 54.30
CA LEU A 190 29.11 -19.59 55.28
C LEU A 190 28.61 -20.61 56.33
N HIS A 191 28.71 -20.30 57.62
CA HIS A 191 28.12 -21.14 58.67
C HIS A 191 26.59 -20.96 58.70
N ILE A 192 25.87 -22.01 58.32
CA ILE A 192 24.40 -22.06 58.39
C ILE A 192 24.02 -22.79 59.68
N ASN A 193 23.59 -22.03 60.69
CA ASN A 193 23.09 -22.59 61.95
C ASN A 193 21.57 -22.85 61.87
N LYS A 194 21.01 -23.51 62.90
CA LYS A 194 19.58 -23.84 62.98
C LYS A 194 18.69 -22.59 62.84
N LYS A 195 19.10 -21.44 63.39
CA LYS A 195 18.39 -20.16 63.27
C LYS A 195 18.30 -19.67 61.82
N VAL A 196 19.38 -19.79 61.04
CA VAL A 196 19.40 -19.43 59.62
C VAL A 196 18.49 -20.34 58.80
N ILE A 197 18.48 -21.66 59.05
CA ILE A 197 17.58 -22.62 58.38
C ILE A 197 16.12 -22.27 58.67
N THR A 198 15.79 -21.96 59.92
CA THR A 198 14.44 -21.52 60.30
C THR A 198 14.04 -20.25 59.57
N LEU A 199 14.92 -19.24 59.49
CA LEU A 199 14.66 -17.99 58.77
C LEU A 199 14.47 -18.20 57.27
N MET A 200 15.27 -19.06 56.64
CA MET A 200 15.14 -19.42 55.22
C MET A 200 13.81 -20.14 54.96
N SER A 201 13.41 -21.05 55.84
CA SER A 201 12.13 -21.79 55.75
C SER A 201 10.94 -20.85 55.91
N ILE A 202 11.01 -19.92 56.85
CA ILE A 202 9.99 -18.87 57.05
C ILE A 202 9.90 -17.98 55.79
N SER A 203 11.03 -17.58 55.20
CA SER A 203 11.03 -16.76 53.99
C SER A 203 10.34 -17.45 52.81
N VAL A 204 10.56 -18.76 52.61
CA VAL A 204 9.89 -19.59 51.61
C VAL A 204 8.38 -19.63 51.87
N MET A 205 7.97 -19.93 53.11
CA MET A 205 6.56 -19.99 53.49
C MET A 205 5.85 -18.64 53.29
N ILE A 206 6.50 -17.54 53.68
CA ILE A 206 5.98 -16.19 53.50
C ILE A 206 5.77 -15.87 52.01
N ASN A 207 6.75 -16.18 51.16
CA ASN A 207 6.64 -15.92 49.72
C ASN A 207 5.46 -16.70 49.09
N ILE A 208 5.31 -18.00 49.39
CA ILE A 208 4.19 -18.82 48.88
C ILE A 208 2.86 -18.32 49.43
N THR A 209 2.79 -18.00 50.72
CA THR A 209 1.56 -17.51 51.36
C THR A 209 1.12 -16.19 50.76
N LEU A 210 2.05 -15.23 50.57
CA LEU A 210 1.76 -13.95 49.92
C LEU A 210 1.37 -14.13 48.45
N ALA A 211 2.00 -15.05 47.73
CA ALA A 211 1.66 -15.33 46.33
C ALA A 211 0.23 -15.85 46.16
N LEU A 212 -0.26 -16.64 47.13
CA LEU A 212 -1.61 -17.22 47.13
C LEU A 212 -2.66 -16.27 47.68
N SER A 213 -2.35 -15.51 48.74
CA SER A 213 -3.34 -14.68 49.44
C SER A 213 -3.61 -13.34 48.74
N MET A 214 -2.63 -12.77 48.04
CA MET A 214 -2.74 -11.42 47.49
C MET A 214 -3.79 -11.21 46.41
N PRO A 215 -4.06 -12.16 45.49
CA PRO A 215 -5.21 -12.06 44.60
C PRO A 215 -6.54 -11.94 45.36
N PHE A 216 -6.70 -12.71 46.44
CA PHE A 216 -7.89 -12.64 47.30
C PHE A 216 -7.98 -11.31 48.05
N ILE A 217 -6.87 -10.86 48.64
CA ILE A 217 -6.78 -9.58 49.36
C ILE A 217 -7.07 -8.39 48.43
N SER A 218 -6.50 -8.38 47.22
CA SER A 218 -6.73 -7.32 46.23
C SER A 218 -8.21 -7.20 45.89
N TRP A 219 -8.85 -8.33 45.55
CA TRP A 219 -10.27 -8.35 45.21
C TRP A 219 -11.15 -7.92 46.39
N ARG A 220 -10.85 -8.41 47.60
CA ARG A 220 -11.67 -8.11 48.79
C ARG A 220 -11.58 -6.65 49.23
N ILE A 221 -10.41 -6.01 49.08
CA ILE A 221 -10.19 -4.64 49.54
C ILE A 221 -10.50 -3.61 48.46
N ARG A 222 -10.16 -3.88 47.19
CA ARG A 222 -10.24 -2.90 46.09
C ARG A 222 -11.33 -3.20 45.07
N GLY A 223 -11.98 -4.36 45.16
CA GLY A 223 -12.95 -4.82 44.14
C GLY A 223 -12.30 -5.20 42.80
N ASP A 224 -10.97 -5.18 42.71
CA ASP A 224 -10.20 -5.47 41.50
C ASP A 224 -8.90 -6.24 41.80
N PHE A 225 -8.21 -6.68 40.74
CA PHE A 225 -6.92 -7.38 40.85
C PHE A 225 -5.70 -6.47 40.65
N SER A 226 -5.86 -5.15 40.79
CA SER A 226 -4.78 -4.17 40.56
C SER A 226 -3.52 -4.42 41.39
N THR A 227 -3.66 -5.02 42.58
CA THR A 227 -2.55 -5.33 43.50
C THR A 227 -2.28 -6.81 43.68
N ALA A 228 -2.94 -7.67 42.90
CA ALA A 228 -2.87 -9.13 43.04
C ALA A 228 -1.44 -9.68 42.88
N TYR A 229 -0.61 -9.02 42.06
CA TYR A 229 0.77 -9.44 41.76
C TYR A 229 1.84 -8.67 42.51
N ARG A 230 1.48 -7.81 43.47
CA ARG A 230 2.42 -6.96 44.22
C ARG A 230 3.62 -7.71 44.81
N PHE A 231 3.41 -8.96 45.24
CA PHE A 231 4.48 -9.81 45.79
C PHE A 231 4.97 -10.90 44.82
N ASN A 232 4.46 -10.89 43.59
CA ASN A 232 4.77 -11.84 42.49
C ASN A 232 5.46 -11.14 41.31
N VAL A 233 6.27 -10.13 41.62
CA VAL A 233 7.13 -9.43 40.66
C VAL A 233 8.59 -9.64 41.05
N LEU A 234 9.49 -9.60 40.07
CA LEU A 234 10.93 -9.84 40.25
C LEU A 234 11.59 -8.94 41.33
N THR A 235 10.96 -7.81 41.66
CA THR A 235 11.47 -6.80 42.61
C THR A 235 10.83 -6.89 43.99
N SER A 236 9.89 -7.81 44.20
CA SER A 236 9.33 -7.99 45.52
C SER A 236 10.38 -8.57 46.46
N ILE A 237 10.42 -8.08 47.70
CA ILE A 237 11.37 -8.57 48.69
C ILE A 237 11.18 -10.07 48.93
N SER A 238 9.96 -10.58 48.82
CA SER A 238 9.66 -12.00 48.98
C SER A 238 10.25 -12.85 47.86
N VAL A 239 10.17 -12.40 46.60
CA VAL A 239 10.77 -13.10 45.44
C VAL A 239 12.30 -13.03 45.48
N VAL A 240 12.86 -11.87 45.82
CA VAL A 240 14.31 -11.69 45.94
C VAL A 240 14.86 -12.55 47.08
N ALA A 241 14.22 -12.55 48.24
CA ALA A 241 14.63 -13.38 49.38
C ALA A 241 14.56 -14.87 49.03
N MET A 242 13.47 -15.33 48.40
CA MET A 242 13.34 -16.71 47.93
C MET A 242 14.43 -17.08 46.90
N SER A 243 14.76 -16.16 45.99
CA SER A 243 15.83 -16.34 45.00
C SER A 243 17.21 -16.50 45.67
N ILE A 244 17.49 -15.69 46.70
CA ILE A 244 18.71 -15.80 47.52
C ILE A 244 18.74 -17.14 48.26
N VAL A 245 17.63 -17.54 48.87
CA VAL A 245 17.51 -18.81 49.61
C VAL A 245 17.81 -19.99 48.70
N ILE A 246 17.16 -20.08 47.54
CA ILE A 246 17.38 -21.15 46.56
C ILE A 246 18.83 -21.15 46.08
N PHE A 247 19.40 -19.97 45.82
CA PHE A 247 20.79 -19.85 45.39
C PHE A 247 21.76 -20.38 46.47
N ILE A 248 21.63 -19.95 47.73
CA ILE A 248 22.51 -20.38 48.84
C ILE A 248 22.38 -21.88 49.08
N VAL A 249 21.16 -22.42 49.12
CA VAL A 249 20.91 -23.87 49.29
C VAL A 249 21.54 -24.65 48.14
N GLY A 250 21.37 -24.18 46.90
CA GLY A 250 21.96 -24.81 45.71
C GLY A 250 23.48 -24.90 45.78
N GLN A 251 24.15 -23.83 46.23
CA GLN A 251 25.61 -23.82 46.40
C GLN A 251 26.07 -24.77 47.51
N LYS A 252 25.38 -24.79 48.65
CA LYS A 252 25.69 -25.67 49.78
C LYS A 252 25.53 -27.15 49.46
N LEU A 253 24.52 -27.49 48.67
CA LEU A 253 24.32 -28.85 48.14
C LEU A 253 25.33 -29.22 47.03
N LYS A 254 26.31 -28.35 46.73
CA LYS A 254 27.31 -28.51 45.67
C LYS A 254 26.67 -28.81 44.31
N ILE A 255 25.49 -28.26 44.07
CA ILE A 255 24.78 -28.38 42.79
C ILE A 255 25.51 -27.48 41.78
N ASN A 256 26.51 -28.04 41.11
CA ASN A 256 27.41 -27.32 40.20
C ASN A 256 26.73 -27.06 38.84
N ILE A 257 25.62 -26.32 38.84
CA ILE A 257 24.91 -25.89 37.62
C ILE A 257 25.78 -24.84 36.95
N LYS A 258 26.42 -25.18 35.82
CA LYS A 258 27.04 -24.19 34.94
C LYS A 258 25.98 -23.65 34.00
N VAL A 259 25.63 -22.38 34.12
CA VAL A 259 24.65 -21.78 33.22
C VAL A 259 25.37 -21.27 31.96
N PRO A 260 25.02 -21.78 30.76
CA PRO A 260 25.61 -21.24 29.53
C PRO A 260 25.18 -19.79 29.34
N GLU A 261 26.16 -18.89 29.20
CA GLU A 261 25.91 -17.44 29.18
C GLU A 261 24.94 -17.00 28.08
N TYR A 262 25.15 -17.44 26.83
CA TYR A 262 24.27 -17.08 25.71
C TYR A 262 22.86 -17.67 25.85
N THR A 263 22.73 -18.90 26.37
CA THR A 263 21.41 -19.49 26.66
C THR A 263 20.67 -18.67 27.70
N SER A 264 21.37 -18.16 28.71
CA SER A 264 20.80 -17.30 29.75
C SER A 264 20.32 -15.97 29.17
N LEU A 265 21.17 -15.31 28.37
CA LEU A 265 20.82 -14.04 27.73
C LEU A 265 19.64 -14.17 26.76
N LEU A 266 19.54 -15.28 26.02
CA LEU A 266 18.40 -15.56 25.15
C LEU A 266 17.12 -15.87 25.94
N ALA A 267 17.23 -16.56 27.08
CA ALA A 267 16.09 -16.76 27.97
C ALA A 267 15.56 -15.43 28.54
N LEU A 268 16.47 -14.52 28.92
CA LEU A 268 16.11 -13.17 29.37
C LEU A 268 15.54 -12.31 28.24
N LEU A 269 16.04 -12.46 26.99
CA LEU A 269 15.49 -11.81 25.81
C LEU A 269 14.03 -12.22 25.59
N PHE A 270 13.76 -13.53 25.61
CA PHE A 270 12.39 -14.05 25.48
C PHE A 270 11.50 -13.57 26.64
N TYR A 271 12.04 -13.56 27.86
CA TYR A 271 11.30 -13.12 29.05
C TYR A 271 10.85 -11.66 28.98
N SER A 272 11.66 -10.80 28.38
CA SER A 272 11.42 -9.35 28.37
C SER A 272 10.79 -8.83 27.08
N ASN A 273 10.81 -9.61 25.99
CA ASN A 273 10.31 -9.20 24.68
C ASN A 273 8.86 -9.62 24.44
N ASN A 274 7.94 -8.70 24.69
CA ASN A 274 6.49 -8.92 24.51
C ASN A 274 6.10 -9.33 23.08
N TYR A 275 6.76 -8.81 22.04
CA TYR A 275 6.44 -9.13 20.65
C TYR A 275 6.67 -10.62 20.34
N ILE A 276 7.79 -11.16 20.82
CA ILE A 276 8.10 -12.59 20.64
C ILE A 276 7.02 -13.44 21.34
N VAL A 277 6.64 -13.07 22.57
CA VAL A 277 5.62 -13.79 23.35
C VAL A 277 4.25 -13.72 22.67
N GLU A 278 3.82 -12.54 22.23
CA GLU A 278 2.54 -12.30 21.53
C GLU A 278 2.41 -13.17 20.28
N LYS A 279 3.39 -13.12 19.38
CA LYS A 279 3.37 -13.89 18.14
C LYS A 279 3.49 -15.39 18.37
N THR A 280 4.13 -15.82 19.45
CA THR A 280 4.20 -17.24 19.82
C THR A 280 2.85 -17.77 20.27
N VAL A 281 2.05 -16.97 20.98
CA VAL A 281 0.72 -17.37 21.46
C VAL A 281 -0.27 -17.51 20.31
N ASN A 282 -0.42 -16.49 19.45
CA ASN A 282 -1.37 -16.44 18.32
C ASN A 282 -2.77 -17.03 18.60
N GLY A 283 -3.69 -16.21 19.13
CA GLY A 283 -5.10 -16.57 19.38
C GLY A 283 -5.37 -17.18 20.75
N SER A 284 -6.65 -17.54 21.01
CA SER A 284 -7.06 -18.20 22.26
C SER A 284 -6.72 -19.70 22.20
N ILE A 285 -5.75 -20.11 23.01
CA ILE A 285 -5.14 -21.44 22.95
C ILE A 285 -5.31 -22.19 24.28
N SER A 286 -5.51 -23.52 24.20
CA SER A 286 -5.58 -24.39 25.37
C SER A 286 -4.24 -24.48 26.13
N LEU A 287 -4.31 -24.68 27.45
CA LEU A 287 -3.12 -24.83 28.32
C LEU A 287 -2.14 -25.92 27.84
N LYS A 288 -2.63 -27.03 27.28
CA LYS A 288 -1.78 -28.11 26.74
C LYS A 288 -0.92 -27.65 25.57
N ILE A 289 -1.51 -26.87 24.66
CA ILE A 289 -0.79 -26.34 23.49
C ILE A 289 0.22 -25.26 23.93
N LEU A 290 -0.13 -24.41 24.92
CA LEU A 290 0.81 -23.44 25.48
C LEU A 290 2.03 -24.11 26.13
N PHE A 291 1.82 -25.23 26.83
CA PHE A 291 2.92 -26.03 27.40
C PHE A 291 3.79 -26.67 26.31
N PHE A 292 3.17 -27.20 25.26
CA PHE A 292 3.92 -27.74 24.13
C PHE A 292 4.76 -26.65 23.42
N LYS A 293 4.19 -25.46 23.21
CA LYS A 293 4.90 -24.30 22.66
C LYS A 293 6.05 -23.85 23.56
N SER A 294 5.88 -23.85 24.89
CA SER A 294 6.93 -23.47 25.83
C SER A 294 8.12 -24.45 25.80
N CYS A 295 7.86 -25.75 25.63
CA CYS A 295 8.91 -26.74 25.37
C CYS A 295 9.68 -26.43 24.07
N ILE A 296 8.99 -26.19 22.95
CA ILE A 296 9.64 -25.87 21.67
C ILE A 296 10.51 -24.61 21.78
N VAL A 297 9.97 -23.54 22.35
CA VAL A 297 10.71 -22.28 22.56
C VAL A 297 11.95 -22.52 23.41
N SER A 298 11.83 -23.31 24.47
CA SER A 298 12.95 -23.63 25.36
C SER A 298 14.05 -24.42 24.64
N ILE A 299 13.68 -25.35 23.75
CA ILE A 299 14.63 -26.06 22.88
C ILE A 299 15.36 -25.07 21.96
N ILE A 300 14.62 -24.15 21.31
CA ILE A 300 15.20 -23.13 20.43
C ILE A 300 16.21 -22.24 21.17
N ILE A 301 15.86 -21.78 22.38
CA ILE A 301 16.74 -20.96 23.23
C ILE A 301 18.05 -21.70 23.55
N VAL A 302 17.96 -22.99 23.92
CA VAL A 302 19.13 -23.82 24.23
C VAL A 302 20.01 -24.05 23.00
N VAL A 303 19.40 -24.38 21.85
CA VAL A 303 20.12 -24.64 20.58
C VAL A 303 20.81 -23.37 20.07
N LEU A 304 20.10 -22.23 20.04
CA LEU A 304 20.67 -20.95 19.63
C LEU A 304 21.80 -20.52 20.57
N GLY A 305 21.63 -20.70 21.88
CA GLY A 305 22.69 -20.41 22.85
C GLY A 305 23.94 -21.27 22.63
N TRP A 306 23.77 -22.55 22.30
CA TRP A 306 24.88 -23.45 21.96
C TRP A 306 25.57 -23.06 20.64
N LEU A 307 24.82 -22.65 19.63
CA LEU A 307 25.37 -22.16 18.36
C LEU A 307 26.18 -20.88 18.56
N LEU A 308 25.65 -19.91 19.32
CA LEU A 308 26.36 -18.67 19.65
C LEU A 308 27.68 -18.95 20.39
N LEU A 309 27.68 -19.90 21.34
CA LEU A 309 28.91 -20.35 22.03
C LEU A 309 29.96 -20.90 21.06
N LYS A 310 29.56 -21.61 20.00
CA LYS A 310 30.49 -22.12 18.98
C LYS A 310 31.02 -21.01 18.07
N ILE A 311 30.16 -20.08 17.67
CA ILE A 311 30.53 -18.94 16.82
C ILE A 311 31.53 -18.04 17.56
N ASP A 312 31.24 -17.71 18.83
CA ASP A 312 32.08 -16.83 19.64
C ASP A 312 33.52 -17.36 19.80
N LYS A 313 33.68 -18.68 19.94
CA LYS A 313 34.98 -19.36 20.02
C LYS A 313 35.80 -19.34 18.72
N LYS A 314 35.15 -19.22 17.56
CA LYS A 314 35.80 -19.34 16.24
C LYS A 314 36.20 -17.98 15.66
N ASP A 315 35.52 -16.90 16.05
CA ASP A 315 35.66 -15.58 15.43
C ASP A 315 36.61 -14.66 16.20
N LEU A 316 37.91 -14.73 15.87
CA LEU A 316 38.97 -13.82 16.32
C LEU A 316 39.00 -12.48 15.54
N SER A 317 38.25 -12.35 14.45
CA SER A 317 38.41 -11.23 13.49
C SER A 317 37.80 -9.91 13.98
N LEU A 318 36.68 -9.99 14.70
CA LEU A 318 36.03 -8.85 15.34
C LEU A 318 36.84 -8.30 16.53
N GLU A 319 37.79 -9.06 17.06
CA GLU A 319 38.58 -8.70 18.23
C GLU A 319 39.64 -7.62 17.95
N LYS A 320 40.02 -7.40 16.69
CA LYS A 320 41.08 -6.43 16.30
C LYS A 320 40.59 -4.99 16.10
N ARG A 321 39.31 -4.67 16.35
CA ARG A 321 38.77 -3.32 16.13
C ARG A 321 38.87 -2.45 17.40
N PRO A 322 39.51 -1.27 17.34
CA PRO A 322 39.84 -0.44 18.52
C PRO A 322 38.64 0.15 19.27
N LEU A 323 37.41 0.05 18.72
CA LEU A 323 36.16 0.46 19.38
C LEU A 323 35.63 -0.56 20.40
N LEU A 324 36.18 -1.77 20.42
CA LEU A 324 35.72 -2.90 21.22
C LEU A 324 36.69 -3.27 22.35
N ASP A 325 37.69 -2.42 22.62
CA ASP A 325 38.67 -2.61 23.67
C ASP A 325 38.11 -2.10 25.01
N ASP A 326 37.66 -3.05 25.84
CA ASP A 326 36.98 -2.82 27.13
C ASP A 326 37.90 -2.28 28.25
N SER A 327 39.19 -2.04 27.97
CA SER A 327 40.20 -1.66 28.96
C SER A 327 40.21 -0.17 29.38
N LYS A 328 39.47 0.71 28.69
CA LYS A 328 39.53 2.17 28.92
C LYS A 328 38.44 2.67 29.87
N SER A 329 38.83 3.58 30.76
CA SER A 329 37.94 4.36 31.65
C SER A 329 36.73 4.95 30.91
N ILE A 330 35.53 4.95 31.53
CA ILE A 330 34.28 5.48 30.95
C ILE A 330 34.45 6.89 30.40
N ASN A 331 35.18 7.78 31.09
CA ASN A 331 35.43 9.15 30.62
C ASN A 331 36.32 9.19 29.37
N VAL A 332 37.30 8.30 29.28
CA VAL A 332 38.16 8.16 28.09
C VAL A 332 37.36 7.54 26.95
N CYS A 333 36.50 6.56 27.24
CA CYS A 333 35.60 5.94 26.27
C CYS A 333 34.60 6.96 25.69
N VAL A 334 33.88 7.71 26.53
CA VAL A 334 32.93 8.75 26.10
C VAL A 334 33.64 9.84 25.31
N ARG A 335 34.79 10.34 25.77
CA ARG A 335 35.57 11.33 25.03
C ARG A 335 36.08 10.77 23.69
N SER A 336 36.54 9.53 23.66
CA SER A 336 36.96 8.86 22.42
C SER A 336 35.80 8.60 21.46
N LEU A 337 34.61 8.28 21.98
CA LEU A 337 33.39 8.08 21.21
C LEU A 337 32.89 9.41 20.65
N MET A 338 32.87 10.48 21.45
CA MET A 338 32.52 11.83 20.99
C MET A 338 33.50 12.32 19.93
N LEU A 339 34.81 12.16 20.15
CA LEU A 339 35.82 12.45 19.14
C LEU A 339 35.59 11.60 17.89
N TYR A 340 35.37 10.30 18.03
CA TYR A 340 35.08 9.41 16.90
C TYR A 340 33.81 9.82 16.14
N ILE A 341 32.73 10.19 16.84
CA ILE A 341 31.48 10.69 16.25
C ILE A 341 31.75 11.98 15.50
N VAL A 342 32.38 12.97 16.14
CA VAL A 342 32.70 14.27 15.51
C VAL A 342 33.62 14.09 14.30
N THR A 343 34.67 13.28 14.42
CA THR A 343 35.59 12.98 13.31
C THR A 343 34.86 12.27 12.17
N ASN A 344 33.97 11.32 12.46
CA ASN A 344 33.21 10.64 11.42
C ASN A 344 32.10 11.51 10.81
N ILE A 345 31.43 12.36 11.58
CA ILE A 345 30.48 13.34 11.05
C ILE A 345 31.21 14.29 10.11
N LYS A 346 32.40 14.79 10.48
CA LYS A 346 33.21 15.62 9.57
C LYS A 346 33.67 14.85 8.34
N LYS A 347 34.07 13.58 8.50
CA LYS A 347 34.54 12.73 7.40
C LYS A 347 33.42 12.34 6.41
N TYR A 348 32.20 12.15 6.89
CA TYR A 348 31.05 11.71 6.09
C TYR A 348 29.98 12.81 5.97
N SER A 349 30.33 14.07 6.22
CA SER A 349 29.41 15.21 6.25
C SER A 349 28.57 15.30 4.98
N PHE A 350 29.20 15.17 3.81
CA PHE A 350 28.52 15.19 2.52
C PHE A 350 27.58 13.98 2.31
N SER A 351 27.93 12.80 2.82
CA SER A 351 27.05 11.63 2.75
C SER A 351 25.83 11.78 3.68
N ILE A 352 26.02 12.37 4.86
CA ILE A 352 24.93 12.68 5.79
C ILE A 352 24.01 13.76 5.20
N MET A 353 24.60 14.82 4.65
CA MET A 353 23.86 15.88 3.97
C MET A 353 23.04 15.34 2.79
N ASN A 354 23.60 14.38 2.03
CA ASN A 354 22.84 13.69 0.97
C ASN A 354 21.61 12.96 1.52
N ILE A 355 21.73 12.22 2.63
CA ILE A 355 20.57 11.55 3.25
C ILE A 355 19.51 12.56 3.68
N ILE A 356 19.91 13.70 4.26
CA ILE A 356 18.99 14.78 4.66
C ILE A 356 18.29 15.38 3.43
N ILE A 357 19.02 15.67 2.36
CA ILE A 357 18.44 16.20 1.12
C ILE A 357 17.46 15.18 0.50
N LEU A 358 17.80 13.89 0.47
CA LEU A 358 16.90 12.85 -0.04
C LEU A 358 15.62 12.74 0.80
N TYR A 359 15.72 12.92 2.12
CA TYR A 359 14.55 12.98 3.00
C TYR A 359 13.67 14.20 2.69
N ILE A 360 14.28 15.38 2.47
CA ILE A 360 13.56 16.58 2.06
C ILE A 360 12.90 16.38 0.70
N LEU A 361 13.60 15.78 -0.28
CA LEU A 361 13.02 15.46 -1.59
C LEU A 361 11.87 14.46 -1.49
N ALA A 362 11.97 13.45 -0.63
CA ALA A 362 10.87 12.54 -0.37
C ALA A 362 9.68 13.28 0.26
N TYR A 363 9.92 14.19 1.20
CA TYR A 363 8.87 15.00 1.82
C TYR A 363 8.18 15.91 0.80
N MET A 364 8.96 16.60 -0.03
CA MET A 364 8.46 17.42 -1.13
C MET A 364 7.67 16.60 -2.15
N SER A 365 8.11 15.36 -2.44
CA SER A 365 7.36 14.46 -3.31
C SER A 365 5.94 14.25 -2.79
N PHE A 366 5.75 13.91 -1.50
CA PHE A 366 4.42 13.73 -0.92
C PHE A 366 3.56 15.00 -0.99
N ILE A 367 4.12 16.15 -0.64
CA ILE A 367 3.40 17.44 -0.66
C ILE A 367 2.90 17.75 -2.07
N LEU A 368 3.77 17.58 -3.08
CA LEU A 368 3.46 17.91 -4.46
C LEU A 368 2.48 16.93 -5.13
N MET A 369 2.19 15.78 -4.51
CA MET A 369 1.11 14.90 -4.96
C MET A 369 -0.28 15.41 -4.55
N SER A 370 -0.38 16.48 -3.75
CA SER A 370 -1.63 17.10 -3.34
C SER A 370 -1.72 18.51 -3.94
N PRO A 371 -2.51 18.71 -5.02
CA PRO A 371 -2.65 20.01 -5.68
C PRO A 371 -3.10 21.13 -4.75
N ASP A 372 -4.02 20.82 -3.82
CA ASP A 372 -4.61 21.80 -2.88
C ASP A 372 -3.94 21.78 -1.50
N PHE A 373 -2.83 21.05 -1.35
CA PHE A 373 -2.16 20.80 -0.07
C PHE A 373 -3.07 20.20 1.02
N SER A 374 -4.14 19.52 0.60
CA SER A 374 -5.09 18.81 1.46
C SER A 374 -4.66 17.36 1.67
N ALA A 375 -4.96 16.80 2.85
CA ALA A 375 -4.69 15.39 3.13
C ALA A 375 -5.82 14.47 2.63
N PRO A 376 -5.50 13.25 2.16
CA PRO A 376 -6.50 12.29 1.70
C PRO A 376 -7.37 11.73 2.83
N HIS A 377 -8.69 11.90 2.74
CA HIS A 377 -9.76 11.25 3.53
C HIS A 377 -9.59 11.20 5.06
N LEU A 378 -9.55 12.36 5.70
CA LEU A 378 -10.00 12.52 7.09
C LEU A 378 -11.21 13.45 7.05
N GLY A 379 -12.40 12.93 7.32
CA GLY A 379 -13.67 13.65 7.15
C GLY A 379 -13.70 15.01 7.85
N LYS A 380 -14.23 16.03 7.16
CA LYS A 380 -14.60 17.41 7.56
C LYS A 380 -13.71 18.23 8.51
N ASP A 381 -12.59 17.72 9.02
CA ASP A 381 -11.61 18.48 9.80
C ASP A 381 -10.23 18.46 9.11
N TYR A 382 -9.92 19.58 8.46
CA TYR A 382 -8.74 19.83 7.63
C TYR A 382 -7.42 19.57 8.39
N THR A 383 -6.81 18.40 8.18
CA THR A 383 -5.37 18.24 8.40
C THR A 383 -4.66 18.50 7.08
N ASN A 384 -3.76 19.47 7.06
CA ASN A 384 -2.95 19.79 5.89
C ASN A 384 -2.00 18.62 5.53
N ILE A 385 -1.72 18.41 4.25
CA ILE A 385 -0.77 17.40 3.74
C ILE A 385 0.60 17.45 4.44
N PHE A 386 1.06 18.62 4.88
CA PHE A 386 2.32 18.77 5.64
C PHE A 386 2.26 17.98 6.96
N PHE A 387 1.20 18.19 7.75
CA PHE A 387 1.02 17.51 9.03
C PHE A 387 0.79 16.01 8.82
N TYR A 388 -0.07 15.66 7.86
CA TYR A 388 -0.36 14.27 7.53
C TYR A 388 0.90 13.49 7.14
N THR A 389 1.72 14.05 6.26
CA THR A 389 2.94 13.39 5.78
C THR A 389 3.92 13.17 6.93
N PHE A 390 4.17 14.19 7.75
CA PHE A 390 5.19 14.13 8.80
C PHE A 390 4.75 13.35 10.05
N PHE A 391 3.50 13.48 10.49
CA PHE A 391 3.04 12.86 11.74
C PHE A 391 2.30 11.55 11.54
N VAL A 392 1.59 11.38 10.42
CA VAL A 392 0.79 10.18 10.14
C VAL A 392 1.55 9.21 9.24
N ARG A 393 2.20 9.70 8.18
CA ARG A 393 2.87 8.86 7.15
C ARG A 393 4.40 8.86 7.23
N GLN A 394 4.96 9.19 8.40
CA GLN A 394 6.42 9.26 8.62
C GLN A 394 7.19 8.00 8.20
N HIS A 395 6.62 6.82 8.43
CA HIS A 395 7.25 5.56 8.04
C HIS A 395 7.33 5.42 6.51
N MET A 396 6.28 5.79 5.76
CA MET A 396 6.32 5.77 4.29
C MET A 396 7.27 6.83 3.72
N LEU A 397 7.41 7.97 4.40
CA LEU A 397 8.42 8.97 4.07
C LEU A 397 9.84 8.40 4.19
N ILE A 398 10.12 7.65 5.28
CA ILE A 398 11.39 6.95 5.47
C ILE A 398 11.60 5.90 4.38
N LEU A 399 10.58 5.13 4.00
CA LEU A 399 10.66 4.14 2.92
C LEU A 399 11.05 4.81 1.60
N ASN A 400 10.37 5.89 1.20
CA ASN A 400 10.69 6.61 -0.05
C ASN A 400 12.11 7.21 0.00
N THR A 401 12.55 7.69 1.17
CA THR A 401 13.94 8.13 1.37
C THR A 401 14.93 6.99 1.14
N ILE A 402 14.64 5.78 1.65
CA ILE A 402 15.46 4.59 1.43
C ILE A 402 15.48 4.21 -0.06
N LEU A 403 14.33 4.26 -0.75
CA LEU A 403 14.26 3.99 -2.19
C LEU A 403 15.13 5.00 -2.97
N PHE A 404 14.97 6.31 -2.73
CA PHE A 404 15.83 7.34 -3.33
C PHE A 404 17.31 7.16 -3.01
N TYR A 405 17.65 6.70 -1.80
CA TYR A 405 19.02 6.38 -1.44
C TYR A 405 19.54 5.15 -2.20
N LEU A 406 18.72 4.13 -2.41
CA LEU A 406 19.08 2.95 -3.22
C LEU A 406 19.29 3.31 -4.69
N LEU A 407 18.47 4.21 -5.25
CA LEU A 407 18.69 4.77 -6.59
C LEU A 407 20.06 5.48 -6.67
N TYR A 408 20.38 6.33 -5.70
CA TYR A 408 21.71 6.93 -5.58
C TYR A 408 22.82 5.87 -5.50
N ARG A 409 22.65 4.81 -4.70
CA ARG A 409 23.64 3.74 -4.56
C ARG A 409 23.83 2.94 -5.85
N PHE A 410 22.79 2.79 -6.65
CA PHE A 410 22.85 2.18 -7.97
C PHE A 410 23.69 3.05 -8.93
N ILE A 411 23.35 4.35 -9.07
CA ILE A 411 24.07 5.31 -9.92
C ILE A 411 25.55 5.42 -9.48
N TYR A 412 25.79 5.57 -8.17
CA TYR A 412 27.14 5.66 -7.64
C TYR A 412 27.93 4.37 -7.78
N GLY A 413 27.24 3.22 -7.74
CA GLY A 413 27.81 1.93 -8.06
C GLY A 413 28.34 1.86 -9.48
N ILE A 414 27.64 2.44 -10.46
CA ILE A 414 28.02 2.44 -11.88
C ILE A 414 29.11 3.48 -12.18
N ILE A 415 28.89 4.75 -11.78
CA ILE A 415 29.79 5.87 -12.13
C ILE A 415 31.06 5.86 -11.28
N GLY A 416 30.97 5.51 -9.99
CA GLY A 416 32.09 5.51 -9.06
C GLY A 416 32.59 6.90 -8.63
N ARG A 417 31.90 7.98 -9.00
CA ARG A 417 32.19 9.38 -8.59
C ARG A 417 31.04 9.97 -7.78
N PHE A 418 31.34 10.54 -6.62
CA PHE A 418 30.32 10.91 -5.63
C PHE A 418 29.44 12.05 -6.14
N TRP A 419 30.01 13.18 -6.57
CA TRP A 419 29.23 14.39 -6.89
C TRP A 419 28.37 14.21 -8.13
N ILE A 420 28.94 13.60 -9.18
CA ILE A 420 28.17 13.25 -10.39
C ILE A 420 26.96 12.39 -10.01
N SER A 421 27.15 11.38 -9.17
CA SER A 421 26.07 10.45 -8.81
C SER A 421 24.99 11.09 -7.95
N VAL A 422 25.39 11.95 -7.00
CA VAL A 422 24.45 12.67 -6.13
C VAL A 422 23.62 13.67 -6.93
N ILE A 423 24.29 14.51 -7.73
CA ILE A 423 23.61 15.56 -8.50
C ILE A 423 22.71 14.94 -9.57
N LEU A 424 23.17 13.91 -10.27
CA LEU A 424 22.34 13.18 -11.23
C LEU A 424 21.10 12.56 -10.55
N ASN A 425 21.27 11.96 -9.37
CA ASN A 425 20.15 11.39 -8.61
C ASN A 425 19.13 12.46 -8.22
N TYR A 426 19.56 13.63 -7.76
CA TYR A 426 18.65 14.75 -7.45
C TYR A 426 17.89 15.24 -8.67
N VAL A 427 18.57 15.37 -9.82
CA VAL A 427 17.93 15.80 -11.07
C VAL A 427 16.86 14.78 -11.48
N VAL A 428 17.18 13.48 -11.47
CA VAL A 428 16.22 12.42 -11.81
C VAL A 428 15.00 12.46 -10.89
N ILE A 429 15.21 12.57 -9.57
CA ILE A 429 14.11 12.64 -8.60
C ILE A 429 13.28 13.91 -8.80
N ALA A 430 13.92 15.07 -8.97
CA ALA A 430 13.22 16.35 -9.14
C ALA A 430 12.36 16.36 -10.41
N VAL A 431 12.90 15.87 -11.54
CA VAL A 431 12.16 15.75 -12.80
C VAL A 431 10.96 14.81 -12.63
N ALA A 432 11.15 13.65 -11.99
CA ALA A 432 10.06 12.70 -11.74
C ALA A 432 8.96 13.33 -10.88
N VAL A 433 9.32 13.95 -9.75
CA VAL A 433 8.37 14.59 -8.83
C VAL A 433 7.60 15.73 -9.49
N VAL A 434 8.27 16.59 -10.27
CA VAL A 434 7.60 17.68 -10.98
C VAL A 434 6.67 17.14 -12.06
N ALA A 435 7.11 16.12 -12.81
CA ALA A 435 6.28 15.50 -13.84
C ALA A 435 5.05 14.80 -13.25
N ASP A 436 5.19 14.11 -12.10
CA ASP A 436 4.08 13.54 -11.35
C ASP A 436 3.11 14.62 -10.86
N ALA A 437 3.62 15.71 -10.28
CA ALA A 437 2.78 16.81 -9.76
C ALA A 437 1.97 17.49 -10.86
N ILE A 438 2.60 17.79 -12.00
CA ILE A 438 1.92 18.33 -13.18
C ILE A 438 0.85 17.35 -13.65
N LYS A 439 1.16 16.06 -13.73
CA LYS A 439 0.22 15.05 -14.20
C LYS A 439 -0.97 14.90 -13.26
N ILE A 440 -0.75 14.83 -11.96
CA ILE A 440 -1.83 14.75 -10.96
C ILE A 440 -2.74 15.98 -11.06
N HIS A 441 -2.18 17.19 -11.19
CA HIS A 441 -2.99 18.40 -11.31
C HIS A 441 -3.94 18.38 -12.53
N TYR A 442 -3.51 17.83 -13.67
CA TYR A 442 -4.34 17.78 -14.88
C TYR A 442 -5.19 16.51 -15.04
N ARG A 443 -4.83 15.41 -14.36
CA ARG A 443 -5.38 14.08 -14.64
C ARG A 443 -5.70 13.22 -13.40
N THR A 444 -5.51 13.76 -12.20
CA THR A 444 -5.74 13.06 -10.91
C THR A 444 -5.06 11.68 -10.82
N GLU A 445 -3.92 11.52 -11.52
CA GLU A 445 -3.09 10.32 -11.48
C GLU A 445 -1.58 10.66 -11.64
N PRO A 446 -0.68 9.95 -10.96
CA PRO A 446 0.77 10.05 -11.14
C PRO A 446 1.19 9.33 -12.44
N ILE A 447 2.48 9.38 -12.76
CA ILE A 447 3.08 8.63 -13.86
C ILE A 447 2.95 7.14 -13.57
N LEU A 448 2.49 6.38 -14.57
CA LEU A 448 2.35 4.93 -14.51
C LEU A 448 3.50 4.26 -15.26
N PRO A 449 3.95 3.05 -14.86
CA PRO A 449 5.05 2.34 -15.53
C PRO A 449 4.87 2.16 -17.04
N ALA A 450 3.63 1.90 -17.48
CA ALA A 450 3.30 1.74 -18.90
C ALA A 450 3.65 2.99 -19.72
N GLU A 451 3.54 4.20 -19.15
CA GLU A 451 3.78 5.44 -19.86
C GLU A 451 5.27 5.73 -20.06
N VAL A 452 6.12 5.31 -19.11
CA VAL A 452 7.58 5.40 -19.23
C VAL A 452 8.09 4.51 -20.37
N THR A 453 7.40 3.40 -20.66
CA THR A 453 7.76 2.54 -21.79
C THR A 453 7.35 3.12 -23.15
N MET A 454 6.54 4.19 -23.19
CA MET A 454 6.08 4.82 -24.42
C MET A 454 7.08 5.86 -24.96
N VAL A 455 8.22 5.36 -25.42
CA VAL A 455 9.31 6.16 -26.03
C VAL A 455 8.84 7.02 -27.22
N SER A 456 7.72 6.69 -27.85
CA SER A 456 7.16 7.43 -28.98
C SER A 456 6.51 8.78 -28.64
N ALA A 457 6.26 9.11 -27.36
CA ALA A 457 5.54 10.33 -26.96
C ALA A 457 6.46 11.52 -26.61
N TYR A 458 7.76 11.32 -26.43
CA TYR A 458 8.68 12.38 -25.98
C TYR A 458 8.78 13.56 -26.96
N GLY A 459 8.68 13.32 -28.26
CA GLY A 459 8.69 14.38 -29.27
C GLY A 459 7.47 15.30 -29.20
N ASP A 460 6.29 14.76 -28.90
CA ASP A 460 5.08 15.56 -28.74
C ASP A 460 5.13 16.39 -27.45
N ILE A 461 5.61 15.79 -26.36
CA ILE A 461 5.79 16.50 -25.08
C ILE A 461 6.79 17.65 -25.24
N LEU A 462 7.93 17.42 -25.92
CA LEU A 462 8.90 18.49 -26.21
C LEU A 462 8.29 19.61 -27.07
N SER A 463 7.41 19.27 -28.02
CA SER A 463 6.75 20.26 -28.89
C SER A 463 5.72 21.14 -28.18
N MET A 464 5.25 20.72 -27.00
CA MET A 464 4.35 21.48 -26.14
C MET A 464 5.09 22.43 -25.20
N VAL A 465 6.41 22.28 -25.07
CA VAL A 465 7.24 23.10 -24.19
C VAL A 465 7.67 24.36 -24.96
N PRO A 466 7.30 25.57 -24.50
CA PRO A 466 7.75 26.81 -25.12
C PRO A 466 9.27 26.87 -25.28
N GLN A 467 9.74 27.40 -26.41
CA GLN A 467 11.17 27.44 -26.76
C GLN A 467 12.05 28.08 -25.67
N PHE A 468 11.53 29.04 -24.91
CA PHE A 468 12.27 29.67 -23.81
C PHE A 468 12.57 28.69 -22.66
N ILE A 469 11.69 27.72 -22.38
CA ILE A 469 11.94 26.67 -21.37
C ILE A 469 13.07 25.74 -21.82
N LEU A 470 13.19 25.46 -23.13
CA LEU A 470 14.30 24.67 -23.67
C LEU A 470 15.65 25.39 -23.45
N TRP A 471 15.71 26.70 -23.68
CA TRP A 471 16.91 27.51 -23.39
C TRP A 471 17.24 27.55 -21.90
N ILE A 472 16.23 27.73 -21.03
CA ILE A 472 16.41 27.64 -19.58
C ILE A 472 16.98 26.26 -19.20
N THR A 473 16.46 25.20 -19.80
CA THR A 473 16.92 23.82 -19.54
C THR A 473 18.39 23.64 -19.91
N VAL A 474 18.83 24.15 -21.07
CA VAL A 474 20.26 24.13 -21.48
C VAL A 474 21.13 24.91 -20.50
N ILE A 475 20.72 26.12 -20.10
CA ILE A 475 21.44 26.93 -19.11
C ILE A 475 21.57 26.19 -17.78
N VAL A 476 20.48 25.59 -17.30
CA VAL A 476 20.48 24.78 -16.06
C VAL A 476 21.45 23.60 -16.17
N ILE A 477 21.49 22.89 -17.31
CA ILE A 477 22.44 21.80 -17.54
C ILE A 477 23.89 22.29 -17.48
N ILE A 478 24.21 23.42 -18.12
CA ILE A 478 25.55 24.01 -18.07
C ILE A 478 25.93 24.37 -16.64
N ILE A 479 25.03 25.02 -15.89
CA ILE A 479 25.25 25.36 -14.48
C ILE A 479 25.49 24.09 -13.65
N LEU A 480 24.69 23.04 -13.86
CA LEU A 480 24.86 21.76 -13.17
C LEU A 480 26.22 21.11 -13.48
N ILE A 481 26.68 21.15 -14.74
CA ILE A 481 28.00 20.65 -15.13
C ILE A 481 29.10 21.47 -14.44
N CYS A 482 28.99 22.80 -14.42
CA CYS A 482 29.93 23.68 -13.72
C CYS A 482 29.98 23.38 -12.22
N ILE A 483 28.82 23.17 -11.57
CA ILE A 483 28.72 22.78 -10.16
C ILE A 483 29.39 21.43 -9.93
N ILE A 484 29.12 20.43 -10.78
CA ILE A 484 29.75 19.11 -10.72
C ILE A 484 31.27 19.23 -10.80
N ILE A 485 31.79 19.97 -11.78
CA ILE A 485 33.23 20.17 -11.98
C ILE A 485 33.84 20.89 -10.76
N TYR A 486 33.17 21.94 -10.28
CA TYR A 486 33.60 22.68 -9.09
C TYR A 486 33.66 21.76 -7.85
N CYS A 487 32.61 21.00 -7.58
CA CYS A 487 32.54 20.10 -6.43
C CYS A 487 33.57 18.96 -6.52
N GLU A 488 33.78 18.35 -7.70
CA GLU A 488 34.80 17.31 -7.89
C GLU A 488 36.22 17.86 -7.70
N ARG A 489 36.49 19.11 -8.08
CA ARG A 489 37.81 19.75 -7.92
C ARG A 489 38.06 20.29 -6.51
N LYS A 490 37.08 20.95 -5.90
CA LYS A 490 37.24 21.66 -4.61
C LYS A 490 36.86 20.81 -3.40
N LEU A 491 36.01 19.80 -3.56
CA LEU A 491 35.48 18.97 -2.47
C LEU A 491 35.63 17.47 -2.76
N PRO A 492 36.83 16.97 -3.09
CA PRO A 492 37.01 15.58 -3.52
C PRO A 492 36.56 14.59 -2.44
N GLN A 493 35.83 13.56 -2.85
CA GLN A 493 35.34 12.50 -1.96
C GLN A 493 36.08 11.19 -2.19
N ASN A 494 36.19 10.39 -1.12
CA ASN A 494 36.83 9.09 -1.19
C ASN A 494 36.07 8.15 -2.13
N LYS A 495 36.81 7.49 -3.03
CA LYS A 495 36.25 6.45 -3.89
C LYS A 495 35.78 5.26 -3.03
N VAL A 496 34.58 4.78 -3.30
CA VAL A 496 34.06 3.57 -2.66
C VAL A 496 34.72 2.33 -3.26
N LYS A 497 35.15 1.41 -2.40
CA LYS A 497 35.74 0.12 -2.83
C LYS A 497 34.75 -0.66 -3.70
N TRP A 498 35.25 -1.34 -4.74
CA TRP A 498 34.42 -2.06 -5.73
C TRP A 498 33.39 -3.01 -5.11
N ARG A 499 33.73 -3.74 -4.05
CA ARG A 499 32.80 -4.64 -3.33
C ARG A 499 31.54 -3.93 -2.82
N PHE A 500 31.67 -2.69 -2.34
CA PHE A 500 30.54 -1.90 -1.83
C PHE A 500 29.75 -1.21 -2.96
N ARG A 501 30.38 -1.02 -4.13
CA ARG A 501 29.68 -0.60 -5.36
C ARG A 501 28.75 -1.70 -5.84
N ILE A 502 29.28 -2.92 -5.97
CA ILE A 502 28.49 -4.10 -6.37
C ILE A 502 27.37 -4.36 -5.36
N LEU A 503 27.66 -4.31 -4.06
CA LEU A 503 26.63 -4.49 -3.03
C LEU A 503 25.49 -3.46 -3.18
N GLY A 504 25.82 -2.19 -3.45
CA GLY A 504 24.81 -1.14 -3.68
C GLY A 504 23.93 -1.42 -4.90
N ILE A 505 24.54 -1.86 -6.00
CA ILE A 505 23.82 -2.24 -7.23
C ILE A 505 22.91 -3.43 -6.97
N VAL A 506 23.44 -4.51 -6.39
CA VAL A 506 22.68 -5.74 -6.13
C VAL A 506 21.50 -5.46 -5.20
N LEU A 507 21.70 -4.69 -4.13
CA LEU A 507 20.61 -4.33 -3.21
C LEU A 507 19.54 -3.49 -3.91
N ALA A 508 19.93 -2.50 -4.72
CA ALA A 508 18.96 -1.70 -5.48
C ALA A 508 18.16 -2.58 -6.45
N VAL A 509 18.83 -3.43 -7.23
CA VAL A 509 18.18 -4.35 -8.18
C VAL A 509 17.23 -5.32 -7.47
N LEU A 510 17.62 -5.88 -6.32
CA LEU A 510 16.76 -6.77 -5.54
C LEU A 510 15.52 -6.05 -5.01
N VAL A 511 15.67 -4.85 -4.43
CA VAL A 511 14.55 -4.08 -3.87
C VAL A 511 13.61 -3.61 -4.98
N TYR A 512 14.13 -2.97 -6.03
CA TYR A 512 13.30 -2.53 -7.15
C TYR A 512 12.70 -3.72 -7.92
N GLY A 513 13.46 -4.80 -8.13
CA GLY A 513 12.97 -6.01 -8.78
C GLY A 513 11.86 -6.73 -8.00
N SER A 514 11.83 -6.59 -6.66
CA SER A 514 10.77 -7.13 -5.81
C SER A 514 9.39 -6.52 -6.09
N SER A 515 9.33 -5.35 -6.75
CA SER A 515 8.08 -4.70 -7.16
C SER A 515 7.21 -5.59 -8.05
N THR A 516 7.83 -6.46 -8.86
CA THR A 516 7.17 -7.43 -9.76
C THR A 516 6.35 -8.51 -9.05
N ARG A 517 6.34 -8.50 -7.72
CA ARG A 517 5.63 -9.48 -6.89
C ARG A 517 4.78 -8.84 -5.81
N ILE A 518 4.65 -7.50 -5.76
CA ILE A 518 3.95 -6.82 -4.66
C ILE A 518 2.47 -7.24 -4.59
N ASN A 519 1.80 -7.37 -5.75
CA ASN A 519 0.35 -7.54 -5.82
C ASN A 519 -0.08 -9.01 -5.94
N HIS A 520 0.88 -9.94 -5.96
CA HIS A 520 0.58 -11.38 -5.98
C HIS A 520 -0.06 -11.86 -4.66
N GLU A 521 -1.01 -12.79 -4.77
CA GLU A 521 -1.65 -13.44 -3.62
C GLU A 521 -0.60 -14.20 -2.78
N GLY A 522 -0.53 -13.90 -1.47
CA GLY A 522 0.44 -14.49 -0.55
C GLY A 522 1.89 -13.99 -0.73
N SER A 523 2.07 -12.81 -1.33
CA SER A 523 3.40 -12.22 -1.53
C SER A 523 4.06 -11.81 -0.21
N ILE A 524 5.27 -12.32 0.03
CA ILE A 524 6.10 -11.93 1.17
C ILE A 524 6.39 -10.43 1.17
N VAL A 525 6.64 -9.87 -0.01
CA VAL A 525 6.99 -8.45 -0.18
C VAL A 525 5.75 -7.58 -0.01
N GLY A 526 4.62 -8.01 -0.59
CA GLY A 526 3.33 -7.35 -0.40
C GLY A 526 2.91 -7.32 1.07
N ASP A 527 2.97 -8.46 1.77
CA ASP A 527 2.66 -8.57 3.19
C ASP A 527 3.58 -7.70 4.06
N PHE A 528 4.88 -7.62 3.71
CA PHE A 528 5.84 -6.76 4.39
C PHE A 528 5.49 -5.28 4.21
N LEU A 529 5.25 -4.84 2.97
CA LEU A 529 4.94 -3.45 2.65
C LEU A 529 3.60 -3.03 3.27
N ASN A 530 2.58 -3.90 3.21
CA ASN A 530 1.28 -3.65 3.87
C ASN A 530 1.44 -3.48 5.38
N SER A 531 2.22 -4.37 6.03
CA SER A 531 2.54 -4.26 7.46
C SER A 531 3.36 -3.01 7.80
N TYR A 532 4.21 -2.57 6.86
CA TYR A 532 5.03 -1.36 7.00
C TYR A 532 4.20 -0.07 6.84
N GLY A 533 3.06 -0.12 6.14
CA GLY A 533 2.14 1.01 5.97
C GLY A 533 1.78 1.36 4.53
N ASN A 534 2.23 0.59 3.54
CA ASN A 534 1.83 0.74 2.14
C ASN A 534 0.33 0.43 1.99
N LEU A 535 -0.41 1.37 1.40
CA LEU A 535 -1.84 1.27 1.14
C LEU A 535 -2.05 1.45 -0.37
N PRO A 536 -1.79 0.42 -1.20
CA PRO A 536 -1.87 0.57 -2.64
C PRO A 536 -3.32 0.89 -3.05
N THR A 537 -3.54 2.12 -3.52
CA THR A 537 -4.85 2.60 -3.97
C THR A 537 -4.80 2.73 -5.48
N PHE A 538 -5.21 1.66 -6.19
CA PHE A 538 -5.17 1.63 -7.66
C PHE A 538 -6.36 2.36 -8.30
N GLU A 539 -7.45 2.49 -7.55
CA GLU A 539 -8.72 3.05 -7.99
C GLU A 539 -8.74 4.58 -7.96
N ASN A 540 -8.04 5.17 -7.00
CA ASN A 540 -7.74 6.60 -6.92
C ASN A 540 -6.22 6.74 -6.83
N GLN A 541 -5.59 6.93 -7.99
CA GLN A 541 -4.12 6.91 -8.09
C GLN A 541 -3.50 8.16 -7.47
N GLU A 542 -4.17 9.32 -7.50
CA GLU A 542 -3.80 10.50 -6.73
C GLU A 542 -3.75 10.18 -5.24
N GLN A 543 -4.83 9.63 -4.68
CA GLN A 543 -4.87 9.22 -3.27
C GLN A 543 -3.76 8.22 -2.95
N GLY A 544 -3.53 7.24 -3.83
CA GLY A 544 -2.43 6.29 -3.68
C GLY A 544 -1.06 6.97 -3.62
N ALA A 545 -0.83 7.98 -4.46
CA ALA A 545 0.41 8.77 -4.47
C ALA A 545 0.55 9.63 -3.21
N GLN A 546 -0.53 10.26 -2.74
CA GLN A 546 -0.56 11.06 -1.51
C GLN A 546 -0.33 10.20 -0.25
N GLN A 547 -0.80 8.96 -0.25
CA GLN A 547 -0.64 8.04 0.88
C GLN A 547 0.72 7.35 0.88
N ASN A 548 1.22 6.89 -0.27
CA ASN A 548 2.41 6.04 -0.34
C ASN A 548 3.67 6.78 -0.79
N GLY A 549 3.52 7.98 -1.37
CA GLY A 549 4.58 8.67 -2.11
C GLY A 549 4.60 8.21 -3.56
N ALA A 550 4.96 9.14 -4.46
CA ALA A 550 4.92 8.92 -5.91
C ALA A 550 5.73 7.69 -6.36
N LEU A 551 6.96 7.55 -5.85
CA LEU A 551 7.83 6.43 -6.21
C LEU A 551 7.28 5.08 -5.73
N GLN A 552 6.83 4.98 -4.47
CA GLN A 552 6.25 3.73 -4.00
C GLN A 552 4.95 3.39 -4.74
N GLN A 553 4.11 4.38 -5.05
CA GLN A 553 2.91 4.17 -5.84
C GLN A 553 3.22 3.75 -7.28
N PHE A 554 4.28 4.29 -7.89
CA PHE A 554 4.80 3.82 -9.17
C PHE A 554 5.21 2.34 -9.10
N LEU A 555 5.92 1.93 -8.05
CA LEU A 555 6.30 0.53 -7.84
C LEU A 555 5.10 -0.39 -7.61
N ASN A 556 4.06 0.09 -6.92
CA ASN A 556 2.81 -0.65 -6.76
C ASN A 556 2.15 -0.94 -8.13
N ASN A 557 2.32 -0.07 -9.12
CA ASN A 557 1.76 -0.21 -10.47
C ASN A 557 2.62 -1.02 -11.46
N ILE A 558 3.74 -1.63 -11.03
CA ILE A 558 4.57 -2.49 -11.91
C ILE A 558 3.93 -3.88 -12.08
N ASP A 559 3.47 -4.47 -11.00
CA ASP A 559 2.90 -5.82 -10.97
C ASP A 559 1.38 -5.77 -11.16
N VAL A 560 0.92 -5.54 -12.39
CA VAL A 560 -0.52 -5.46 -12.67
C VAL A 560 -1.02 -6.78 -13.26
N THR A 561 -2.04 -7.35 -12.62
CA THR A 561 -2.77 -8.49 -13.19
C THR A 561 -3.94 -7.95 -14.00
N ILE A 562 -4.11 -8.32 -15.26
CA ILE A 562 -5.23 -7.82 -16.08
C ILE A 562 -6.57 -8.29 -15.52
N MET A 563 -6.70 -9.59 -15.24
CA MET A 563 -7.94 -10.21 -14.79
C MET A 563 -7.65 -11.51 -14.05
N LYS A 564 -8.39 -11.79 -12.96
CA LYS A 564 -8.24 -13.05 -12.20
C LYS A 564 -8.52 -14.24 -13.13
N LYS A 565 -7.66 -15.27 -13.06
CA LYS A 565 -7.83 -16.49 -13.85
C LYS A 565 -9.18 -17.16 -13.55
N GLU A 566 -9.96 -17.40 -14.60
CA GLU A 566 -11.19 -18.18 -14.51
C GLU A 566 -10.84 -19.66 -14.31
N THR A 567 -11.35 -20.28 -13.24
CA THR A 567 -10.98 -21.66 -12.80
C THR A 567 -11.23 -22.72 -13.89
N ASP A 568 -12.21 -22.47 -14.75
CA ASP A 568 -12.66 -23.41 -15.79
C ASP A 568 -12.28 -22.98 -17.21
N TYR A 569 -11.41 -21.98 -17.37
CA TYR A 569 -11.02 -21.50 -18.69
C TYR A 569 -10.28 -22.58 -19.48
N SER A 570 -10.85 -22.98 -20.62
CA SER A 570 -10.29 -24.00 -21.51
C SER A 570 -10.80 -23.79 -22.93
N LYS A 571 -10.03 -24.27 -23.92
CA LYS A 571 -10.43 -24.25 -25.34
C LYS A 571 -11.82 -24.89 -25.55
N LYS A 572 -12.10 -26.03 -24.89
CA LYS A 572 -13.39 -26.73 -24.96
C LYS A 572 -14.57 -25.85 -24.50
N LYS A 573 -14.38 -25.03 -23.45
CA LYS A 573 -15.42 -24.12 -22.95
C LYS A 573 -15.65 -22.96 -23.93
N VAL A 574 -14.57 -22.41 -24.50
CA VAL A 574 -14.64 -21.40 -25.56
C VAL A 574 -15.35 -21.94 -26.80
N ASP A 575 -15.02 -23.15 -27.28
CA ASP A 575 -15.67 -23.74 -28.45
C ASP A 575 -17.18 -23.96 -28.25
N LYS A 576 -17.60 -24.32 -27.03
CA LYS A 576 -19.02 -24.42 -26.66
C LYS A 576 -19.72 -23.07 -26.72
N LEU A 577 -19.05 -22.01 -26.24
CA LEU A 577 -19.54 -20.64 -26.31
C LEU A 577 -19.70 -20.18 -27.76
N VAL A 578 -18.72 -20.47 -28.62
CA VAL A 578 -18.78 -20.14 -30.05
C VAL A 578 -19.97 -20.78 -30.73
N ARG A 579 -20.24 -22.08 -30.49
CA ARG A 579 -21.41 -22.77 -31.07
C ARG A 579 -22.74 -22.14 -30.61
N LYS A 580 -22.87 -21.84 -29.33
CA LYS A 580 -24.07 -21.23 -28.74
C LYS A 580 -24.41 -19.91 -29.42
N TYR A 581 -23.45 -18.99 -29.49
CA TYR A 581 -23.70 -17.67 -30.03
C TYR A 581 -23.67 -17.60 -31.57
N SER A 582 -23.07 -18.58 -32.24
CA SER A 582 -23.22 -18.71 -33.70
C SER A 582 -24.65 -19.08 -34.08
N LYS A 583 -25.27 -20.01 -33.35
CA LYS A 583 -26.69 -20.32 -33.53
C LYS A 583 -27.56 -19.08 -33.29
N LEU A 584 -27.32 -18.37 -32.20
CA LEU A 584 -28.07 -17.17 -31.87
C LEU A 584 -27.88 -16.03 -32.90
N ALA A 585 -26.66 -15.82 -33.39
CA ALA A 585 -26.41 -14.83 -34.43
C ALA A 585 -27.20 -15.16 -35.70
N ASN A 586 -27.26 -16.44 -36.11
CA ASN A 586 -28.06 -16.85 -37.25
C ASN A 586 -29.55 -16.60 -37.03
N GLU A 587 -30.07 -16.89 -35.83
CA GLU A 587 -31.47 -16.61 -35.46
C GLU A 587 -31.79 -15.10 -35.53
N ILE A 588 -30.92 -14.25 -34.98
CA ILE A 588 -31.08 -12.78 -35.05
C ILE A 588 -30.99 -12.29 -36.51
N ASN A 589 -30.07 -12.84 -37.30
CA ASN A 589 -29.80 -12.37 -38.66
C ASN A 589 -30.92 -12.71 -39.66
N VAL A 590 -31.84 -13.64 -39.34
CA VAL A 590 -33.03 -13.91 -40.17
C VAL A 590 -33.92 -12.67 -40.29
N THR A 591 -33.99 -11.84 -39.25
CA THR A 591 -34.85 -10.64 -39.23
C THR A 591 -34.07 -9.33 -39.43
N ARG A 592 -32.80 -9.39 -39.82
CA ARG A 592 -31.93 -8.22 -40.01
C ARG A 592 -31.52 -8.12 -41.47
N ASP A 593 -31.91 -7.03 -42.13
CA ASP A 593 -31.72 -6.88 -43.57
C ASP A 593 -30.39 -6.21 -43.92
N ASN A 594 -29.93 -5.29 -43.07
CA ASN A 594 -28.76 -4.46 -43.34
C ASN A 594 -27.45 -5.12 -42.90
N ASN A 595 -26.32 -4.53 -43.29
CA ASN A 595 -24.99 -4.92 -42.83
C ASN A 595 -24.25 -3.69 -42.29
N LEU A 596 -23.60 -3.82 -41.13
CA LEU A 596 -22.83 -2.72 -40.53
C LEU A 596 -21.80 -2.11 -41.50
N SER A 597 -21.14 -2.93 -42.31
CA SER A 597 -20.10 -2.49 -43.25
C SER A 597 -20.60 -1.50 -44.33
N THR A 598 -21.92 -1.43 -44.57
CA THR A 598 -22.53 -0.51 -45.54
C THR A 598 -23.12 0.74 -44.87
N GLN A 599 -23.17 0.79 -43.54
CA GLN A 599 -23.64 1.93 -42.76
C GLN A 599 -22.48 2.91 -42.50
N THR A 600 -22.78 4.21 -42.39
CA THR A 600 -21.86 5.17 -41.74
C THR A 600 -22.24 5.27 -40.27
N VAL A 601 -21.38 4.80 -39.36
CA VAL A 601 -21.61 4.84 -37.92
C VAL A 601 -20.62 5.79 -37.27
N ILE A 602 -21.11 6.69 -36.44
CA ILE A 602 -20.31 7.68 -35.73
C ILE A 602 -20.51 7.45 -34.24
N PHE A 603 -19.44 7.12 -33.53
CA PHE A 603 -19.43 7.16 -32.07
C PHE A 603 -18.86 8.50 -31.67
N ASN A 604 -19.71 9.37 -31.13
CA ASN A 604 -19.34 10.70 -30.64
C ASN A 604 -19.33 10.71 -29.12
N LEU A 605 -18.11 10.68 -28.56
CA LEU A 605 -17.86 10.99 -27.17
C LEU A 605 -17.84 12.52 -27.02
N SER A 606 -18.87 13.05 -26.39
CA SER A 606 -18.99 14.46 -26.04
C SER A 606 -18.38 14.70 -24.66
N GLU A 607 -17.21 15.33 -24.63
CA GLU A 607 -16.41 15.52 -23.42
C GLU A 607 -17.22 16.14 -22.27
N SER A 608 -17.19 15.48 -21.11
CA SER A 608 -17.82 15.87 -19.85
C SER A 608 -19.33 16.16 -19.92
N LEU A 609 -20.05 15.76 -20.98
CA LEU A 609 -21.45 16.15 -21.17
C LEU A 609 -22.42 15.39 -20.25
N ALA A 610 -23.02 16.12 -19.33
CA ALA A 610 -24.15 15.67 -18.53
C ALA A 610 -25.06 16.86 -18.20
N ASN A 611 -26.38 16.67 -18.33
CA ASN A 611 -27.36 17.72 -18.02
C ASN A 611 -27.35 18.06 -16.51
N PRO A 612 -26.93 19.28 -16.10
CA PRO A 612 -26.88 19.67 -14.69
C PRO A 612 -28.26 19.66 -14.03
N ASN A 613 -29.33 19.93 -14.77
CA ASN A 613 -30.71 19.97 -14.27
C ASN A 613 -31.23 18.62 -13.72
N ARG A 614 -30.47 17.52 -13.89
CA ARG A 614 -30.80 16.23 -13.25
C ARG A 614 -30.35 16.16 -11.80
N LEU A 615 -29.36 16.96 -11.42
CA LEU A 615 -28.78 16.92 -10.10
C LEU A 615 -29.71 17.70 -9.16
N LYS A 616 -30.21 17.04 -8.11
CA LYS A 616 -31.23 17.62 -7.21
C LYS A 616 -30.79 18.92 -6.55
N GLU A 617 -29.49 19.10 -6.41
CA GLU A 617 -28.92 20.24 -5.72
C GLU A 617 -28.64 21.42 -6.66
N VAL A 618 -28.68 21.20 -7.98
CA VAL A 618 -28.41 22.21 -8.99
C VAL A 618 -29.72 22.70 -9.59
N GLU A 619 -30.01 23.98 -9.44
CA GLU A 619 -31.09 24.66 -10.15
C GLU A 619 -30.49 25.74 -11.05
N LEU A 620 -30.71 25.61 -12.37
CA LEU A 620 -30.23 26.57 -13.37
C LEU A 620 -31.36 27.51 -13.79
N SER A 621 -31.04 28.79 -14.01
CA SER A 621 -31.98 29.77 -14.58
C SER A 621 -32.48 29.39 -15.98
N HIS A 622 -31.66 28.72 -16.79
CA HIS A 622 -32.01 28.23 -18.13
C HIS A 622 -31.47 26.82 -18.37
N ASN A 623 -32.19 26.02 -19.18
CA ASN A 623 -31.70 24.71 -19.61
C ASN A 623 -30.67 24.86 -20.76
N PRO A 624 -29.41 24.43 -20.60
CA PRO A 624 -28.40 24.56 -21.64
C PRO A 624 -28.51 23.52 -22.76
N LEU A 625 -29.38 22.50 -22.64
CA LEU A 625 -29.45 21.34 -23.55
C LEU A 625 -30.81 21.17 -24.25
N LEU A 626 -31.48 22.27 -24.58
CA LEU A 626 -32.85 22.25 -25.13
C LEU A 626 -32.98 21.40 -26.40
N TYR A 627 -32.04 21.50 -27.35
CA TYR A 627 -32.11 20.74 -28.60
C TYR A 627 -31.82 19.26 -28.37
N ILE A 628 -30.78 18.92 -27.61
CA ILE A 628 -30.44 17.54 -27.26
C ILE A 628 -31.59 16.86 -26.52
N ASP A 629 -32.26 17.55 -25.59
CA ASP A 629 -33.45 17.03 -24.92
C ASP A 629 -34.62 16.80 -25.92
N SER A 630 -34.77 17.66 -26.93
CA SER A 630 -35.74 17.45 -28.02
C SER A 630 -35.42 16.22 -28.87
N VAL A 631 -34.15 16.03 -29.25
CA VAL A 631 -33.69 14.85 -30.00
C VAL A 631 -33.95 13.58 -29.19
N LYS A 632 -33.60 13.58 -27.90
CA LYS A 632 -33.80 12.43 -27.00
C LYS A 632 -35.26 12.00 -26.91
N LYS A 633 -36.21 12.94 -26.91
CA LYS A 633 -37.66 12.62 -26.90
C LYS A 633 -38.11 11.85 -28.16
N ASN A 634 -37.42 12.04 -29.28
CA ASN A 634 -37.85 11.55 -30.60
C ASN A 634 -36.98 10.42 -31.16
N THR A 635 -35.94 9.99 -30.44
CA THR A 635 -35.02 8.93 -30.88
C THR A 635 -34.70 7.94 -29.75
N THR A 636 -33.97 6.86 -30.06
CA THR A 636 -33.44 5.97 -29.01
C THR A 636 -32.53 6.75 -28.08
N SER A 637 -32.88 6.87 -26.80
CA SER A 637 -32.14 7.70 -25.86
C SER A 637 -32.32 7.26 -24.41
N GLY A 638 -31.50 7.83 -23.54
CA GLY A 638 -31.59 7.61 -22.10
C GLY A 638 -30.36 8.14 -21.37
N LEU A 639 -29.95 7.40 -20.35
CA LEU A 639 -28.79 7.69 -19.51
C LEU A 639 -27.75 6.58 -19.64
N MET A 640 -26.50 6.96 -19.85
CA MET A 640 -25.35 6.07 -19.81
C MET A 640 -24.75 6.08 -18.40
N ILE A 641 -24.42 4.90 -17.87
CA ILE A 641 -23.73 4.76 -16.60
C ILE A 641 -22.23 4.84 -16.87
N SER A 642 -21.63 5.97 -16.52
CA SER A 642 -20.19 6.22 -16.62
C SER A 642 -19.40 5.38 -15.61
N SER A 643 -18.16 5.02 -15.98
CA SER A 643 -17.18 4.49 -15.03
C SER A 643 -16.41 5.59 -14.29
N GLY A 644 -16.51 6.84 -14.75
CA GLY A 644 -15.73 8.00 -14.31
C GLY A 644 -16.56 9.09 -13.65
N LEU A 645 -15.89 10.00 -12.95
CA LEU A 645 -16.42 11.26 -12.38
C LEU A 645 -15.23 12.22 -12.42
N GLY A 646 -15.34 13.32 -13.15
CA GLY A 646 -14.23 14.25 -13.38
C GLY A 646 -13.07 13.68 -14.21
N GLY A 647 -13.23 12.52 -14.84
CA GLY A 647 -12.21 11.89 -15.66
C GLY A 647 -12.58 10.49 -16.14
N GLY A 648 -11.64 9.84 -16.83
CA GLY A 648 -11.77 8.45 -17.27
C GLY A 648 -12.20 8.26 -18.72
N THR A 649 -12.24 9.30 -19.55
CA THR A 649 -12.63 9.29 -20.98
C THR A 649 -12.18 8.04 -21.76
N ALA A 650 -10.91 7.62 -21.62
CA ALA A 650 -10.36 6.45 -22.30
C ALA A 650 -11.01 5.12 -21.90
N ASN A 651 -11.51 5.00 -20.67
CA ASN A 651 -12.23 3.81 -20.21
C ASN A 651 -13.59 3.68 -20.90
N MET A 652 -14.29 4.81 -21.07
CA MET A 652 -15.55 4.87 -21.81
C MET A 652 -15.31 4.49 -23.27
N GLU A 653 -14.32 5.12 -23.90
CA GLU A 653 -13.92 4.85 -25.28
C GLU A 653 -13.52 3.37 -25.48
N TYR A 654 -12.75 2.79 -24.57
CA TYR A 654 -12.42 1.36 -24.58
C TYR A 654 -13.68 0.49 -24.58
N MET A 655 -14.61 0.76 -23.66
CA MET A 655 -15.83 -0.03 -23.53
C MET A 655 -16.76 0.12 -24.73
N THR A 656 -16.92 1.33 -25.28
CA THR A 656 -17.76 1.55 -26.45
C THR A 656 -17.18 0.88 -27.70
N LEU A 657 -15.86 0.93 -27.89
CA LEU A 657 -15.20 0.34 -29.05
C LEU A 657 -15.06 -1.18 -28.99
N THR A 658 -14.88 -1.75 -27.79
CA THR A 658 -14.64 -3.20 -27.61
C THR A 658 -15.89 -3.98 -27.22
N GLY A 659 -16.84 -3.37 -26.49
CA GLY A 659 -17.93 -4.08 -25.81
C GLY A 659 -17.49 -4.82 -24.53
N LEU A 660 -16.28 -4.55 -24.01
CA LEU A 660 -15.73 -5.23 -22.83
C LEU A 660 -15.76 -4.30 -21.61
N PRO A 661 -16.47 -4.63 -20.52
CA PRO A 661 -16.62 -3.75 -19.36
C PRO A 661 -15.33 -3.67 -18.54
N VAL A 662 -14.92 -2.46 -18.16
CA VAL A 662 -13.72 -2.28 -17.31
C VAL A 662 -13.90 -2.84 -15.90
N SER A 663 -15.14 -2.96 -15.41
CA SER A 663 -15.45 -3.52 -14.08
C SER A 663 -15.12 -5.01 -13.92
N ASN A 664 -14.79 -5.71 -15.01
CA ASN A 664 -14.31 -7.09 -14.97
C ASN A 664 -12.79 -7.21 -14.81
N PHE A 665 -12.03 -6.12 -15.03
CA PHE A 665 -10.59 -6.13 -14.82
C PHE A 665 -10.23 -6.12 -13.34
N SER A 666 -8.98 -6.47 -13.04
CA SER A 666 -8.41 -6.27 -11.72
C SER A 666 -8.44 -4.79 -11.33
N PRO A 667 -8.61 -4.45 -10.04
CA PRO A 667 -8.44 -3.07 -9.56
C PRO A 667 -7.10 -2.44 -9.96
N THR A 668 -6.06 -3.24 -10.21
CA THR A 668 -4.75 -2.77 -10.69
C THR A 668 -4.78 -2.18 -12.11
N ILE A 669 -5.88 -2.31 -12.84
CA ILE A 669 -6.08 -1.75 -14.19
C ILE A 669 -6.90 -0.47 -14.06
N ALA A 670 -6.22 0.67 -13.93
CA ALA A 670 -6.84 1.99 -13.92
C ALA A 670 -7.30 2.40 -15.33
N THR A 671 -6.48 2.14 -16.34
CA THR A 671 -6.77 2.48 -17.74
C THR A 671 -6.39 1.34 -18.69
N PRO A 672 -7.35 0.64 -19.34
CA PRO A 672 -7.05 -0.43 -20.28
C PRO A 672 -6.24 0.02 -21.49
N TYR A 673 -6.35 1.29 -21.93
CA TYR A 673 -5.56 1.83 -23.04
C TYR A 673 -4.06 1.77 -22.80
N THR A 674 -3.61 2.02 -21.57
CA THR A 674 -2.18 2.01 -21.20
C THR A 674 -1.74 0.66 -20.66
N GLN A 675 -2.64 -0.14 -20.07
CA GLN A 675 -2.25 -1.35 -19.33
C GLN A 675 -2.71 -2.68 -19.98
N VAL A 676 -3.72 -2.67 -20.85
CA VAL A 676 -4.28 -3.89 -21.45
C VAL A 676 -4.04 -3.94 -22.97
N VAL A 677 -4.29 -2.83 -23.66
CA VAL A 677 -4.13 -2.76 -25.11
C VAL A 677 -2.67 -3.01 -25.53
N PRO A 678 -1.63 -2.43 -24.90
CA PRO A 678 -0.23 -2.66 -25.28
C PRO A 678 0.23 -4.11 -25.15
N GLU A 679 -0.32 -4.86 -24.18
CA GLU A 679 0.03 -6.26 -23.92
C GLU A 679 -0.74 -7.26 -24.81
N SER A 680 -1.88 -6.85 -25.39
CA SER A 680 -2.70 -7.75 -26.20
C SER A 680 -2.04 -8.11 -27.54
N LYS A 681 -2.03 -9.39 -27.95
CA LYS A 681 -1.48 -9.80 -29.26
C LYS A 681 -2.37 -9.39 -30.42
N GLN A 682 -3.67 -9.56 -30.25
CA GLN A 682 -4.70 -9.19 -31.21
C GLN A 682 -5.87 -8.54 -30.49
N ILE A 683 -6.41 -7.47 -31.06
CA ILE A 683 -7.58 -6.78 -30.52
C ILE A 683 -8.56 -6.49 -31.66
N LEU A 684 -9.84 -6.81 -31.44
CA LEU A 684 -10.90 -6.46 -32.35
C LEU A 684 -11.84 -5.46 -31.67
N THR A 685 -12.04 -4.35 -32.33
CA THR A 685 -12.97 -3.27 -31.99
C THR A 685 -13.99 -3.11 -33.11
N ILE A 686 -15.08 -2.37 -32.85
CA ILE A 686 -16.18 -2.19 -33.81
C ILE A 686 -15.74 -1.67 -35.18
N ASN A 687 -14.69 -0.85 -35.26
CA ASN A 687 -14.14 -0.38 -36.53
C ASN A 687 -13.70 -1.53 -37.45
N GLY A 688 -13.33 -2.70 -36.92
CA GLY A 688 -12.93 -3.87 -37.72
C GLY A 688 -14.06 -4.46 -38.58
N TYR A 689 -15.31 -4.06 -38.37
CA TYR A 689 -16.46 -4.46 -39.20
C TYR A 689 -16.69 -3.52 -40.41
N PHE A 690 -15.86 -2.49 -40.57
CA PHE A 690 -15.98 -1.49 -41.62
C PHE A 690 -14.74 -1.50 -42.51
N LYS A 691 -14.96 -1.27 -43.81
CA LYS A 691 -13.85 -1.15 -44.77
C LYS A 691 -13.04 0.14 -44.58
N LYS A 692 -13.66 1.20 -44.04
CA LYS A 692 -13.01 2.47 -43.74
C LYS A 692 -13.30 2.88 -42.31
N SER A 693 -12.27 3.28 -41.57
CA SER A 693 -12.41 3.76 -40.20
C SER A 693 -11.49 4.92 -39.88
N THR A 694 -12.05 6.00 -39.32
CA THR A 694 -11.33 7.23 -38.96
C THR A 694 -11.58 7.58 -37.50
N ALA A 695 -10.52 7.78 -36.73
CA ALA A 695 -10.61 8.44 -35.43
C ALA A 695 -10.35 9.94 -35.60
N ILE A 696 -11.09 10.78 -34.87
CA ILE A 696 -10.99 12.24 -34.90
C ILE A 696 -10.96 12.73 -33.47
N HIS A 697 -9.91 13.47 -33.11
CA HIS A 697 -9.78 14.15 -31.82
C HIS A 697 -9.07 15.49 -32.09
N PRO A 698 -9.79 16.62 -32.14
CA PRO A 698 -9.23 17.93 -32.51
C PRO A 698 -8.39 18.55 -31.38
N TYR A 699 -7.52 17.75 -30.77
CA TYR A 699 -6.59 18.09 -29.71
C TYR A 699 -5.29 17.26 -29.88
N ASN A 700 -4.46 17.14 -28.84
CA ASN A 700 -3.25 16.32 -28.88
C ASN A 700 -3.59 14.81 -28.97
N GLY A 701 -3.09 14.13 -30.00
CA GLY A 701 -3.33 12.71 -30.22
C GLY A 701 -2.58 11.75 -29.28
N SER A 702 -1.58 12.23 -28.52
CA SER A 702 -0.79 11.39 -27.59
C SER A 702 -1.47 11.19 -26.24
N PHE A 703 -2.48 12.00 -25.90
CA PHE A 703 -3.27 11.83 -24.68
C PHE A 703 -3.88 10.41 -24.62
N TYR A 704 -3.77 9.77 -23.45
CA TYR A 704 -4.19 8.37 -23.20
C TYR A 704 -3.56 7.34 -24.16
N SER A 705 -2.41 7.63 -24.76
CA SER A 705 -1.74 6.74 -25.72
C SER A 705 -2.53 6.48 -27.01
N ARG A 706 -3.47 7.37 -27.37
CA ARG A 706 -4.38 7.15 -28.50
C ARG A 706 -3.68 6.85 -29.82
N LYS A 707 -2.50 7.44 -30.09
CA LYS A 707 -1.70 7.08 -31.29
C LYS A 707 -1.43 5.58 -31.39
N ALA A 708 -0.83 5.01 -30.35
CA ALA A 708 -0.49 3.58 -30.31
C ALA A 708 -1.74 2.70 -30.21
N VAL A 709 -2.72 3.11 -29.40
CA VAL A 709 -3.97 2.38 -29.20
C VAL A 709 -4.79 2.31 -30.48
N TYR A 710 -5.02 3.42 -31.18
CA TYR A 710 -5.80 3.43 -32.43
C TYR A 710 -5.10 2.68 -33.56
N GLN A 711 -3.77 2.74 -33.63
CA GLN A 711 -3.02 1.89 -34.54
C GLN A 711 -3.27 0.41 -34.23
N LYS A 712 -3.24 0.01 -32.95
CA LYS A 712 -3.46 -1.37 -32.53
C LYS A 712 -4.91 -1.84 -32.69
N PHE A 713 -5.88 -0.94 -32.54
CA PHE A 713 -7.29 -1.16 -32.90
C PHE A 713 -7.53 -1.23 -34.41
N GLY A 714 -6.53 -0.90 -35.23
CA GLY A 714 -6.62 -0.97 -36.68
C GLY A 714 -7.36 0.20 -37.32
N PHE A 715 -7.40 1.38 -36.68
CA PHE A 715 -7.87 2.59 -37.34
C PHE A 715 -6.94 2.97 -38.50
N GLN A 716 -7.50 3.22 -39.67
CA GLN A 716 -6.75 3.57 -40.88
C GLN A 716 -6.30 5.03 -40.88
N ARG A 717 -7.09 5.90 -40.24
CA ARG A 717 -6.79 7.32 -40.09
C ARG A 717 -7.03 7.75 -38.66
N PHE A 718 -6.12 8.56 -38.14
CA PHE A 718 -6.31 9.28 -36.89
C PHE A 718 -6.02 10.76 -37.12
N MET A 719 -7.07 11.59 -37.06
CA MET A 719 -7.03 13.03 -37.26
C MET A 719 -6.91 13.72 -35.91
N TYR A 720 -5.79 14.40 -35.69
CA TYR A 720 -5.52 15.20 -34.50
C TYR A 720 -4.59 16.40 -34.83
N LEU A 721 -4.39 17.32 -33.89
CA LEU A 721 -3.54 18.49 -34.10
C LEU A 721 -2.07 18.09 -34.34
N GLY A 722 -1.53 18.48 -35.49
CA GLY A 722 -0.17 18.10 -35.90
C GLY A 722 -0.04 16.72 -36.55
N SER A 723 -1.15 16.01 -36.76
CA SER A 723 -1.14 14.72 -37.47
C SER A 723 -0.98 14.88 -38.98
N LYS A 724 -0.57 13.80 -39.67
CA LYS A 724 -0.58 13.70 -41.14
C LYS A 724 -1.98 13.92 -41.74
N TYR A 725 -3.03 13.52 -41.01
CA TYR A 725 -4.42 13.69 -41.40
C TYR A 725 -4.98 14.95 -40.74
N LYS A 726 -4.71 16.10 -41.35
CA LYS A 726 -4.93 17.42 -40.75
C LYS A 726 -6.38 17.64 -40.27
N ILE A 727 -6.49 18.30 -39.12
CA ILE A 727 -7.70 19.00 -38.70
C ILE A 727 -7.75 20.31 -39.49
N ASN A 728 -8.72 20.44 -40.40
CA ASN A 728 -8.83 21.55 -41.36
C ASN A 728 -9.52 22.77 -40.73
N HIS A 729 -10.70 22.56 -40.14
CA HIS A 729 -11.40 23.60 -39.38
C HIS A 729 -10.78 23.71 -37.99
N LYS A 730 -10.55 24.94 -37.49
CA LYS A 730 -9.88 25.21 -36.20
C LYS A 730 -10.45 26.45 -35.51
N MET A 731 -11.71 26.40 -35.12
CA MET A 731 -12.38 27.50 -34.44
C MET A 731 -12.39 27.28 -32.93
N LYS A 732 -12.33 28.38 -32.19
CA LYS A 732 -12.50 28.45 -30.73
C LYS A 732 -13.69 29.36 -30.42
N ILE A 733 -14.23 29.25 -29.21
CA ILE A 733 -15.32 30.12 -28.73
C ILE A 733 -14.74 30.97 -27.60
N GLY A 734 -14.90 32.28 -27.71
CA GLY A 734 -14.33 33.25 -26.78
C GLY A 734 -12.85 32.99 -26.50
N SER A 735 -12.50 32.91 -25.21
CA SER A 735 -11.12 32.65 -24.76
C SER A 735 -10.83 31.16 -24.45
N ASN A 736 -11.76 30.24 -24.76
CA ASN A 736 -11.58 28.81 -24.47
C ASN A 736 -10.29 28.27 -25.14
N PRO A 737 -9.39 27.59 -24.38
CA PRO A 737 -8.14 27.07 -24.92
C PRO A 737 -8.32 25.92 -25.93
N TYR A 738 -9.46 25.23 -25.93
CA TYR A 738 -9.76 24.07 -26.76
C TYR A 738 -10.51 24.44 -28.05
N LEU A 739 -10.38 23.59 -29.09
CA LEU A 739 -11.18 23.74 -30.31
C LEU A 739 -12.64 23.38 -30.02
N SER A 740 -13.56 24.10 -30.66
CA SER A 740 -15.00 23.97 -30.43
C SER A 740 -15.56 22.63 -30.92
N ASP A 741 -16.72 22.23 -30.38
CA ASP A 741 -17.43 21.05 -30.86
C ASP A 741 -17.96 21.26 -32.29
N GLU A 742 -18.27 22.50 -32.69
CA GLU A 742 -18.56 22.85 -34.08
C GLU A 742 -17.38 22.51 -35.01
N THR A 743 -16.15 22.77 -34.55
CA THR A 743 -14.93 22.36 -35.27
C THR A 743 -14.84 20.85 -35.41
N ALA A 744 -15.14 20.10 -34.34
CA ALA A 744 -15.14 18.64 -34.35
C ALA A 744 -16.14 18.08 -35.37
N TYR A 745 -17.35 18.66 -35.42
CA TYR A 745 -18.39 18.25 -36.36
C TYR A 745 -18.10 18.64 -37.81
N GLN A 746 -17.56 19.82 -38.09
CA GLN A 746 -17.17 20.23 -39.46
C GLN A 746 -16.12 19.28 -40.05
N ASN A 747 -15.05 18.98 -39.30
CA ASN A 747 -14.06 17.99 -39.74
C ASN A 747 -14.67 16.59 -39.92
N THR A 748 -15.69 16.24 -39.12
CA THR A 748 -16.41 14.97 -39.27
C THR A 748 -17.27 14.95 -40.52
N LEU A 749 -17.93 16.06 -40.88
CA LEU A 749 -18.67 16.21 -42.14
C LEU A 749 -17.75 16.04 -43.35
N ASP A 750 -16.54 16.60 -43.33
CA ASP A 750 -15.54 16.37 -44.38
C ASP A 750 -15.24 14.88 -44.55
N VAL A 751 -15.03 14.15 -43.44
CA VAL A 751 -14.78 12.71 -43.47
C VAL A 751 -16.00 11.94 -43.99
N ILE A 752 -17.21 12.32 -43.58
CA ILE A 752 -18.47 11.74 -44.06
C ILE A 752 -18.58 11.89 -45.58
N ASN A 753 -18.32 13.08 -46.11
CA ASN A 753 -18.47 13.43 -47.52
C ASN A 753 -17.33 12.88 -48.39
N SER A 754 -16.14 12.65 -47.82
CA SER A 754 -14.98 12.09 -48.53
C SER A 754 -15.13 10.61 -48.93
N TYR A 755 -16.18 9.92 -48.50
CA TYR A 755 -16.37 8.49 -48.76
C TYR A 755 -17.83 8.14 -49.03
N LYS A 756 -18.11 7.54 -50.18
CA LYS A 756 -19.48 7.23 -50.61
C LYS A 756 -20.09 5.99 -49.92
N ASN A 757 -19.27 5.04 -49.47
CA ASN A 757 -19.74 3.80 -48.85
C ASN A 757 -19.81 3.93 -47.30
N GLY A 758 -20.18 2.83 -46.64
CA GLY A 758 -20.20 2.73 -45.17
C GLY A 758 -18.82 2.86 -44.54
N GLN A 759 -18.75 3.56 -43.41
CA GLN A 759 -17.51 3.80 -42.67
C GLN A 759 -17.78 3.96 -41.17
N PHE A 760 -16.76 3.70 -40.36
CA PHE A 760 -16.80 3.98 -38.93
C PHE A 760 -16.04 5.26 -38.61
N ILE A 761 -16.62 6.13 -37.78
CA ILE A 761 -15.97 7.33 -37.28
C ILE A 761 -16.02 7.31 -35.75
N ASN A 762 -14.86 7.38 -35.11
CA ASN A 762 -14.76 7.61 -33.67
C ASN A 762 -14.40 9.08 -33.45
N LEU A 763 -15.33 9.86 -32.91
CA LEU A 763 -15.18 11.29 -32.65
C LEU A 763 -15.08 11.51 -31.14
N VAL A 764 -14.03 12.19 -30.69
CA VAL A 764 -13.79 12.55 -29.29
C VAL A 764 -13.61 14.06 -29.20
N THR A 765 -14.58 14.76 -28.61
CA THR A 765 -14.53 16.22 -28.49
C THR A 765 -13.66 16.68 -27.30
N MET A 766 -13.51 17.99 -27.10
CA MET A 766 -12.64 18.55 -26.04
C MET A 766 -13.15 19.88 -25.46
N GLN A 767 -14.17 20.52 -26.07
CA GLN A 767 -14.58 21.89 -25.74
C GLN A 767 -14.94 22.08 -24.26
N ASN A 768 -15.65 21.11 -23.68
CA ASN A 768 -16.13 21.17 -22.30
C ASN A 768 -15.20 20.45 -21.31
N HIS A 769 -13.92 20.28 -21.66
CA HIS A 769 -12.93 19.78 -20.70
C HIS A 769 -12.56 20.89 -19.71
N LEU A 770 -12.20 20.51 -18.48
CA LEU A 770 -11.68 21.42 -17.45
C LEU A 770 -10.39 22.16 -17.91
N PRO A 771 -10.08 23.35 -17.33
CA PRO A 771 -10.83 24.07 -16.30
C PRO A 771 -12.08 24.79 -16.83
N TYR A 772 -13.03 25.10 -15.94
CA TYR A 772 -14.22 25.91 -16.26
C TYR A 772 -13.96 27.35 -15.78
N SER A 773 -13.90 28.28 -16.72
CA SER A 773 -13.64 29.69 -16.43
C SER A 773 -14.46 30.56 -17.38
N ASP A 774 -14.29 31.88 -17.28
CA ASP A 774 -15.03 32.88 -18.05
C ASP A 774 -14.55 32.91 -19.51
N TYR A 775 -14.88 31.83 -20.23
CA TYR A 775 -14.56 31.64 -21.64
C TYR A 775 -15.66 32.10 -22.57
N TYR A 776 -16.86 32.27 -22.05
CA TYR A 776 -18.09 32.38 -22.82
C TYR A 776 -18.91 33.58 -22.35
N ASP A 777 -19.25 34.47 -23.29
CA ASP A 777 -20.00 35.69 -23.00
C ASP A 777 -21.41 35.43 -22.44
N ASN A 778 -21.95 34.22 -22.63
CA ASN A 778 -23.30 33.83 -22.18
C ASN A 778 -23.31 33.01 -20.88
N SER A 779 -22.22 32.99 -20.12
CA SER A 779 -22.19 32.38 -18.78
C SER A 779 -23.25 32.97 -17.83
N GLY A 780 -23.54 34.27 -18.00
CA GLY A 780 -24.57 35.00 -17.27
C GLY A 780 -25.99 34.46 -17.42
N ASP A 781 -26.28 33.73 -18.51
CA ASP A 781 -27.62 33.18 -18.77
C ASP A 781 -27.92 31.93 -17.93
N TYR A 782 -26.89 31.28 -17.37
CA TYR A 782 -26.98 29.99 -16.68
C TYR A 782 -26.63 30.12 -15.19
N GLN A 783 -27.22 31.09 -14.51
CA GLN A 783 -27.05 31.27 -13.07
C GLN A 783 -27.52 30.06 -12.29
N VAL A 784 -26.79 29.74 -11.22
CA VAL A 784 -27.02 28.56 -10.37
C VAL A 784 -27.57 29.01 -9.02
N SER A 785 -28.72 28.46 -8.63
CA SER A 785 -29.25 28.52 -7.27
C SER A 785 -29.05 27.18 -6.54
N GLY A 786 -28.83 27.23 -5.23
CA GLY A 786 -28.57 26.05 -4.38
C GLY A 786 -27.62 26.33 -3.22
N ASP A 787 -27.52 25.34 -2.31
CA ASP A 787 -26.60 25.35 -1.16
C ASP A 787 -25.19 24.92 -1.57
N MET A 788 -24.49 25.82 -2.26
CA MET A 788 -23.12 25.65 -2.80
C MET A 788 -22.32 26.94 -2.59
N ASP A 789 -20.99 26.83 -2.57
CA ASP A 789 -20.11 28.00 -2.54
C ASP A 789 -20.08 28.74 -3.90
N ASP A 790 -19.62 29.99 -3.87
CA ASP A 790 -19.62 30.86 -5.06
C ASP A 790 -18.67 30.38 -6.17
N GLY A 791 -17.59 29.67 -5.81
CA GLY A 791 -16.66 29.07 -6.78
C GLY A 791 -17.28 27.88 -7.50
N GLU A 792 -18.00 27.02 -6.78
CA GLU A 792 -18.79 25.92 -7.36
C GLU A 792 -19.88 26.46 -8.30
N LYS A 793 -20.66 27.45 -7.86
CA LYS A 793 -21.67 28.10 -8.70
C LYS A 793 -21.05 28.70 -9.96
N TYR A 794 -19.93 29.42 -9.82
CA TYR A 794 -19.19 29.98 -10.95
C TYR A 794 -18.75 28.92 -11.96
N ASN A 795 -18.21 27.79 -11.49
CA ASN A 795 -17.81 26.68 -12.36
C ASN A 795 -19.00 26.05 -13.08
N ILE A 796 -20.12 25.83 -12.39
CA ILE A 796 -21.33 25.23 -12.96
C ILE A 796 -21.97 26.16 -14.00
N SER A 797 -22.03 27.48 -13.78
CA SER A 797 -22.54 28.44 -14.76
C SER A 797 -21.71 28.44 -16.04
N ASN A 798 -20.37 28.50 -15.92
CA ASN A 798 -19.47 28.47 -17.07
C ASN A 798 -19.50 27.15 -17.83
N TYR A 799 -19.58 26.02 -17.12
CA TYR A 799 -19.78 24.71 -17.73
C TYR A 799 -21.11 24.64 -18.50
N SER A 800 -22.20 25.16 -17.92
CA SER A 800 -23.52 25.20 -18.56
C SER A 800 -23.53 26.06 -19.82
N ALA A 801 -22.77 27.15 -19.84
CA ALA A 801 -22.55 27.95 -21.05
C ALA A 801 -21.88 27.13 -22.16
N GLY A 802 -20.83 26.37 -21.84
CA GLY A 802 -20.17 25.46 -22.80
C GLY A 802 -21.10 24.38 -23.35
N LEU A 803 -21.97 23.82 -22.50
CA LEU A 803 -23.02 22.88 -22.92
C LEU A 803 -23.98 23.52 -23.94
N SER A 804 -24.34 24.78 -23.77
CA SER A 804 -25.23 25.49 -24.71
C SER A 804 -24.64 25.63 -26.13
N TYR A 805 -23.33 25.81 -26.24
CA TYR A 805 -22.66 25.82 -27.54
C TYR A 805 -22.59 24.43 -28.15
N THR A 806 -22.42 23.40 -27.31
CA THR A 806 -22.47 21.99 -27.74
C THR A 806 -23.85 21.64 -28.29
N ASP A 807 -24.92 22.06 -27.61
CA ASP A 807 -26.32 21.87 -28.02
C ASP A 807 -26.58 22.45 -29.43
N LYS A 808 -26.18 23.70 -29.65
CA LYS A 808 -26.25 24.38 -30.97
C LYS A 808 -25.40 23.69 -32.04
N ALA A 809 -24.20 23.21 -31.68
CA ALA A 809 -23.31 22.52 -32.60
C ALA A 809 -23.88 21.15 -33.03
N VAL A 810 -24.50 20.41 -32.10
CA VAL A 810 -25.21 19.14 -32.38
C VAL A 810 -26.42 19.39 -33.28
N GLN A 811 -27.18 20.46 -33.05
CA GLN A 811 -28.27 20.86 -33.93
C GLN A 811 -27.81 21.03 -35.37
N LYS A 812 -26.81 21.91 -35.58
CA LYS A 812 -26.24 22.14 -36.91
C LYS A 812 -25.74 20.84 -37.52
N PHE A 813 -25.06 19.98 -36.76
CA PHE A 813 -24.52 18.73 -37.28
C PHE A 813 -25.62 17.76 -37.74
N ILE A 814 -26.69 17.59 -36.93
CA ILE A 814 -27.84 16.74 -37.30
C ILE A 814 -28.52 17.27 -38.57
N GLU A 815 -28.75 18.58 -38.66
CA GLU A 815 -29.32 19.22 -39.85
C GLU A 815 -28.48 18.99 -41.12
N GLN A 816 -27.14 18.91 -40.99
CA GLN A 816 -26.25 18.63 -42.10
C GLN A 816 -26.25 17.15 -42.51
N ILE A 817 -26.15 16.21 -41.56
CA ILE A 817 -26.17 14.77 -41.90
C ILE A 817 -27.51 14.31 -42.48
N ASP A 818 -28.62 14.99 -42.17
CA ASP A 818 -29.93 14.71 -42.75
C ASP A 818 -30.04 15.11 -44.24
N LYS A 819 -29.17 16.00 -44.72
CA LYS A 819 -29.07 16.36 -46.14
C LYS A 819 -28.24 15.37 -46.95
N VAL A 820 -27.56 14.43 -46.30
CA VAL A 820 -26.69 13.44 -46.96
C VAL A 820 -27.49 12.20 -47.36
N ASN A 821 -27.48 11.88 -48.65
CA ASN A 821 -28.15 10.70 -49.23
C ASN A 821 -27.33 9.42 -49.02
N LYS A 822 -26.98 9.12 -47.77
CA LYS A 822 -26.24 7.93 -47.33
C LYS A 822 -26.69 7.58 -45.91
N PRO A 823 -26.76 6.29 -45.51
CA PRO A 823 -27.21 5.95 -44.17
C PRO A 823 -26.14 6.35 -43.14
N ILE A 824 -26.49 7.28 -42.25
CA ILE A 824 -25.64 7.78 -41.17
C ILE A 824 -26.36 7.55 -39.84
N THR A 825 -25.67 6.94 -38.87
CA THR A 825 -26.15 6.81 -37.49
C THR A 825 -25.11 7.37 -36.53
N LEU A 826 -25.53 8.36 -35.74
CA LEU A 826 -24.78 9.01 -34.69
C LEU A 826 -25.14 8.40 -33.34
N VAL A 827 -24.18 7.74 -32.69
CA VAL A 827 -24.23 7.37 -31.27
C VAL A 827 -23.56 8.48 -30.50
N PHE A 828 -24.36 9.35 -29.88
CA PHE A 828 -23.90 10.48 -29.08
C PHE A 828 -23.98 10.11 -27.61
N TYR A 829 -22.90 10.33 -26.86
CA TYR A 829 -22.90 10.10 -25.42
C TYR A 829 -21.91 11.03 -24.71
N GLY A 830 -22.28 11.48 -23.51
CA GLY A 830 -21.31 12.07 -22.58
C GLY A 830 -20.50 10.98 -21.87
N ASP A 831 -19.21 11.19 -21.66
CA ASP A 831 -18.33 10.19 -21.04
C ASP A 831 -18.42 10.17 -19.51
N HIS A 832 -18.39 11.32 -18.84
CA HIS A 832 -18.59 11.45 -17.39
C HIS A 832 -19.18 12.80 -17.00
N LEU A 833 -19.62 12.94 -15.75
CA LEU A 833 -19.91 14.25 -15.17
C LEU A 833 -18.61 15.01 -14.89
N PRO A 834 -18.60 16.34 -14.94
CA PRO A 834 -17.47 17.13 -14.46
C PRO A 834 -17.29 16.97 -12.95
N GLY A 835 -16.04 17.02 -12.47
CA GLY A 835 -15.69 16.90 -11.05
C GLY A 835 -15.91 18.18 -10.25
N ILE A 836 -16.95 18.95 -10.57
CA ILE A 836 -17.21 20.28 -9.97
C ILE A 836 -18.31 20.27 -8.92
N TYR A 837 -18.97 19.13 -8.69
CA TYR A 837 -20.10 19.01 -7.76
C TYR A 837 -19.65 18.49 -6.39
N SER A 838 -19.67 19.35 -5.37
CA SER A 838 -19.08 19.06 -4.05
C SER A 838 -19.97 18.19 -3.16
N ASN A 839 -21.29 18.36 -3.26
CA ASN A 839 -22.26 17.72 -2.37
C ASN A 839 -22.77 16.35 -2.85
N ILE A 840 -22.39 15.93 -4.06
CA ILE A 840 -22.86 14.67 -4.62
C ILE A 840 -21.90 13.54 -4.23
N GLY A 841 -22.43 12.53 -3.53
CA GLY A 841 -21.63 11.35 -3.20
C GLY A 841 -21.08 10.68 -4.47
N GLU A 842 -19.75 10.52 -4.56
CA GLU A 842 -19.03 10.01 -5.75
C GLU A 842 -19.50 8.63 -6.24
N ASN A 843 -20.09 7.85 -5.34
CA ASN A 843 -20.61 6.50 -5.60
C ASN A 843 -22.13 6.45 -5.84
N SER A 844 -22.79 7.61 -5.83
CA SER A 844 -24.21 7.71 -6.17
C SER A 844 -24.43 7.36 -7.65
N LEU A 845 -25.65 6.93 -7.98
CA LEU A 845 -26.00 6.70 -9.37
C LEU A 845 -26.04 8.02 -10.14
N GLU A 846 -26.57 9.08 -9.53
CA GLU A 846 -26.72 10.42 -10.11
C GLU A 846 -25.36 11.01 -10.52
N ALA A 847 -24.30 10.80 -9.73
CA ALA A 847 -22.92 11.20 -10.07
C ALA A 847 -22.32 10.50 -11.31
N ARG A 848 -22.99 9.45 -11.83
CA ARG A 848 -22.47 8.57 -12.89
C ARG A 848 -23.41 8.50 -14.09
N GLU A 849 -24.49 9.27 -14.12
CA GLU A 849 -25.49 9.25 -15.20
C GLU A 849 -25.21 10.38 -16.21
N THR A 850 -24.67 10.04 -17.39
CA THR A 850 -24.52 10.97 -18.52
C THR A 850 -25.61 10.77 -19.56
N ASP A 851 -25.80 11.76 -20.43
CA ASP A 851 -26.79 11.70 -21.49
C ASP A 851 -26.30 10.87 -22.68
N TYR A 852 -27.21 10.13 -23.31
CA TYR A 852 -26.94 9.53 -24.61
C TYR A 852 -28.17 9.56 -25.52
N PHE A 853 -27.92 9.54 -26.83
CA PHE A 853 -28.91 9.20 -27.84
C PHE A 853 -28.27 8.52 -29.05
N ILE A 854 -29.08 7.77 -29.79
CA ILE A 854 -28.69 7.17 -31.07
C ILE A 854 -29.62 7.74 -32.14
N TYR A 855 -29.08 8.55 -33.04
CA TYR A 855 -29.81 9.23 -34.11
C TYR A 855 -29.44 8.63 -35.46
N SER A 856 -30.43 8.13 -36.20
CA SER A 856 -30.24 7.71 -37.60
C SER A 856 -30.80 8.78 -38.51
N ASN A 857 -30.04 9.26 -39.50
CA ASN A 857 -30.46 10.33 -40.40
C ASN A 857 -31.68 9.92 -41.27
N LYS A 858 -32.29 10.89 -41.94
CA LYS A 858 -33.47 10.68 -42.80
C LYS A 858 -33.29 9.52 -43.78
N TYR A 859 -32.12 9.45 -44.44
CA TYR A 859 -31.81 8.38 -45.38
C TYR A 859 -31.74 7.01 -44.68
N ALA A 860 -31.04 6.88 -43.55
CA ALA A 860 -30.97 5.61 -42.81
C ALA A 860 -32.35 5.11 -42.36
N ARG A 861 -33.24 6.01 -41.90
CA ARG A 861 -34.62 5.66 -41.50
C ARG A 861 -35.45 5.12 -42.67
N GLN A 862 -35.29 5.72 -43.85
CA GLN A 862 -35.92 5.22 -45.08
C GLN A 862 -35.39 3.85 -45.51
N HIS A 863 -34.19 3.47 -45.07
CA HIS A 863 -33.52 2.21 -45.40
C HIS A 863 -33.48 1.23 -44.23
N GLY A 864 -34.54 1.24 -43.41
CA GLY A 864 -34.79 0.21 -42.40
C GLY A 864 -34.30 0.53 -40.99
N ALA A 865 -33.64 1.67 -40.74
CA ALA A 865 -33.28 2.06 -39.38
C ALA A 865 -34.52 2.46 -38.56
N LYS A 866 -34.65 1.94 -37.34
CA LYS A 866 -35.82 2.14 -36.47
C LYS A 866 -35.40 2.48 -35.05
N ASN A 867 -36.10 3.46 -34.45
CA ASN A 867 -35.90 3.83 -33.05
C ASN A 867 -36.32 2.69 -32.12
N LEU A 868 -35.54 2.46 -31.08
CA LEU A 868 -35.74 1.40 -30.10
C LEU A 868 -36.54 1.94 -28.91
N LYS A 869 -37.45 1.12 -28.38
CA LYS A 869 -38.26 1.44 -27.19
C LYS A 869 -37.63 0.85 -25.92
N HIS A 870 -37.87 1.49 -24.78
CA HIS A 870 -37.54 0.97 -23.44
C HIS A 870 -36.03 0.78 -23.11
N VAL A 871 -35.17 1.70 -23.58
CA VAL A 871 -33.70 1.67 -23.31
C VAL A 871 -33.28 2.84 -22.40
N LYS A 872 -33.80 2.90 -21.16
CA LYS A 872 -33.53 4.04 -20.27
C LYS A 872 -32.09 4.10 -19.75
N TYR A 873 -31.53 2.97 -19.34
CA TYR A 873 -30.20 2.88 -18.73
C TYR A 873 -29.30 1.98 -19.56
N VAL A 874 -28.13 2.50 -19.94
CA VAL A 874 -27.13 1.75 -20.74
C VAL A 874 -25.76 1.81 -20.11
N SER A 875 -24.96 0.79 -20.37
CA SER A 875 -23.53 0.77 -20.14
C SER A 875 -22.84 1.16 -21.45
N PRO A 876 -21.63 1.74 -21.42
CA PRO A 876 -20.85 2.00 -22.62
C PRO A 876 -20.72 0.76 -23.55
N ILE A 877 -20.71 -0.46 -22.99
CA ILE A 877 -20.62 -1.71 -23.77
C ILE A 877 -21.88 -2.01 -24.61
N ASP A 878 -23.02 -1.40 -24.29
CA ASP A 878 -24.30 -1.69 -24.94
C ASP A 878 -24.43 -1.02 -26.31
N PHE A 879 -23.64 0.02 -26.60
CA PHE A 879 -23.79 0.82 -27.82
C PHE A 879 -23.57 0.05 -29.11
N ILE A 880 -22.67 -0.94 -29.13
CA ILE A 880 -22.46 -1.80 -30.30
C ILE A 880 -23.76 -2.54 -30.64
N ALA A 881 -24.38 -3.17 -29.63
CA ALA A 881 -25.62 -3.93 -29.79
C ALA A 881 -26.79 -3.03 -30.19
N LEU A 882 -26.94 -1.90 -29.52
CA LEU A 882 -28.00 -0.92 -29.80
C LEU A 882 -27.86 -0.34 -31.22
N THR A 883 -26.64 -0.05 -31.66
CA THR A 883 -26.39 0.45 -33.02
C THR A 883 -26.75 -0.59 -34.08
N ALA A 884 -26.34 -1.84 -33.88
CA ALA A 884 -26.67 -2.92 -34.80
C ALA A 884 -28.19 -3.14 -34.87
N GLU A 885 -28.89 -3.07 -33.74
CA GLU A 885 -30.35 -3.19 -33.69
C GLU A 885 -31.07 -2.00 -34.33
N GLN A 886 -30.69 -0.76 -34.00
CA GLN A 886 -31.28 0.44 -34.57
C GLN A 886 -31.09 0.53 -36.08
N THR A 887 -29.93 0.12 -36.60
CA THR A 887 -29.65 0.13 -38.05
C THR A 887 -30.21 -1.10 -38.78
N ASN A 888 -30.93 -1.99 -38.08
CA ASN A 888 -31.40 -3.27 -38.61
C ASN A 888 -30.28 -4.13 -39.23
N SER A 889 -29.06 -4.03 -38.69
CA SER A 889 -27.87 -4.70 -39.23
C SER A 889 -27.69 -6.11 -38.67
N LYS A 890 -27.18 -7.02 -39.50
CA LYS A 890 -26.75 -8.36 -39.12
C LYS A 890 -25.61 -8.30 -38.09
N VAL A 891 -25.59 -9.28 -37.19
CA VAL A 891 -24.65 -9.40 -36.07
C VAL A 891 -23.73 -10.62 -36.23
N SER A 892 -22.52 -10.51 -35.69
CA SER A 892 -21.62 -11.65 -35.49
C SER A 892 -22.02 -12.43 -34.22
N PRO A 893 -21.48 -13.64 -33.98
CA PRO A 893 -21.66 -14.34 -32.71
C PRO A 893 -21.29 -13.48 -31.48
N TYR A 894 -20.23 -12.68 -31.57
CA TYR A 894 -19.88 -11.74 -30.51
C TYR A 894 -20.96 -10.68 -30.29
N TYR A 895 -21.46 -10.07 -31.36
CA TYR A 895 -22.49 -9.04 -31.25
C TYR A 895 -23.85 -9.62 -30.82
N ALA A 896 -24.15 -10.87 -31.15
CA ALA A 896 -25.31 -11.59 -30.63
C ALA A 896 -25.22 -11.78 -29.11
N LEU A 897 -24.03 -12.07 -28.56
CA LEU A 897 -23.82 -12.08 -27.10
C LEU A 897 -24.09 -10.70 -26.50
N LEU A 898 -23.55 -9.63 -27.08
CA LEU A 898 -23.77 -8.27 -26.59
C LEU A 898 -25.26 -7.87 -26.68
N THR A 899 -25.97 -8.28 -27.74
CA THR A 899 -27.42 -8.08 -27.87
C THR A 899 -28.20 -8.78 -26.76
N GLU A 900 -27.90 -10.03 -26.42
CA GLU A 900 -28.55 -10.70 -25.28
C GLU A 900 -28.24 -10.02 -23.96
N ILE A 901 -27.01 -9.53 -23.76
CA ILE A 901 -26.64 -8.82 -22.55
C ILE A 901 -27.46 -7.54 -22.40
N GLN A 902 -27.54 -6.75 -23.46
CA GLN A 902 -28.33 -5.52 -23.46
C GLN A 902 -29.83 -5.79 -23.17
N LYS A 903 -30.38 -6.89 -23.69
CA LYS A 903 -31.81 -7.22 -23.53
C LYS A 903 -32.16 -7.80 -22.16
N GLU A 904 -31.31 -8.69 -21.64
CA GLU A 904 -31.65 -9.58 -20.51
C GLU A 904 -30.94 -9.20 -19.20
N LEU A 905 -29.72 -8.68 -19.29
CA LEU A 905 -28.94 -8.30 -18.12
C LEU A 905 -29.34 -6.88 -17.67
N PRO A 906 -29.54 -6.64 -16.36
CA PRO A 906 -29.61 -5.27 -15.88
C PRO A 906 -28.29 -4.56 -16.20
N THR A 907 -28.35 -3.27 -16.49
CA THR A 907 -27.22 -2.45 -16.94
C THR A 907 -26.03 -2.57 -16.00
N ILE A 908 -24.86 -2.94 -16.53
CA ILE A 908 -23.65 -3.12 -15.71
C ILE A 908 -23.19 -1.76 -15.19
N LYS A 909 -22.99 -1.63 -13.87
CA LYS A 909 -22.25 -0.50 -13.32
C LYS A 909 -20.76 -0.72 -13.60
N VAL A 910 -20.15 0.21 -14.31
CA VAL A 910 -18.83 0.04 -14.93
C VAL A 910 -17.68 0.70 -14.16
N TYR A 911 -17.91 1.25 -12.98
CA TYR A 911 -16.82 1.87 -12.22
C TYR A 911 -15.95 0.83 -11.48
N ALA A 912 -14.63 1.05 -11.48
CA ALA A 912 -13.60 0.10 -11.03
C ALA A 912 -13.49 -0.08 -9.50
N TYR A 913 -14.32 0.62 -8.73
CA TYR A 913 -14.17 0.85 -7.28
C TYR A 913 -14.69 -0.26 -6.37
N ASN A 914 -14.32 -1.52 -6.59
CA ASN A 914 -14.83 -2.54 -5.68
C ASN A 914 -13.89 -3.66 -5.27
N ASN A 915 -12.55 -3.52 -5.32
CA ASN A 915 -11.64 -4.47 -4.64
C ASN A 915 -11.97 -5.96 -4.88
N GLY A 916 -12.43 -6.34 -6.07
CA GLY A 916 -12.89 -7.71 -6.37
C GLY A 916 -14.23 -8.15 -5.76
N LYS A 917 -15.04 -7.24 -5.19
CA LYS A 917 -16.44 -7.47 -4.82
C LYS A 917 -17.28 -7.71 -6.07
N ASN A 918 -18.34 -8.51 -5.89
CA ASN A 918 -19.25 -8.91 -6.95
C ASN A 918 -19.77 -7.70 -7.76
N PRO A 919 -19.97 -7.86 -9.08
CA PRO A 919 -20.47 -6.79 -9.94
C PRO A 919 -21.83 -6.27 -9.46
N VAL A 920 -22.04 -4.98 -9.71
CA VAL A 920 -23.25 -4.25 -9.38
C VAL A 920 -23.92 -3.81 -10.67
N PHE A 921 -25.25 -3.79 -10.68
CA PHE A 921 -26.04 -3.50 -11.86
C PHE A 921 -27.14 -2.48 -11.54
N VAL A 922 -27.73 -1.89 -12.56
CA VAL A 922 -28.90 -1.00 -12.47
C VAL A 922 -30.02 -1.60 -13.30
N ASN A 923 -31.20 -1.78 -12.72
CA ASN A 923 -32.34 -2.24 -13.48
C ASN A 923 -33.02 -1.10 -14.25
N LYS A 924 -34.01 -1.43 -15.08
CA LYS A 924 -34.77 -0.45 -15.88
C LYS A 924 -35.47 0.64 -15.05
N LYS A 925 -35.63 0.45 -13.73
CA LYS A 925 -36.23 1.42 -12.79
C LYS A 925 -35.19 2.30 -12.06
N GLY A 926 -33.89 2.19 -12.38
CA GLY A 926 -32.83 2.94 -11.69
C GLY A 926 -32.43 2.35 -10.33
N LYS A 927 -32.94 1.15 -9.97
CA LYS A 927 -32.58 0.51 -8.70
C LYS A 927 -31.30 -0.31 -8.86
N THR A 928 -30.41 -0.17 -7.88
CA THR A 928 -29.18 -0.96 -7.80
C THR A 928 -29.48 -2.43 -7.47
N ILE A 929 -28.92 -3.35 -8.25
CA ILE A 929 -29.06 -4.81 -8.12
C ILE A 929 -27.67 -5.43 -7.91
N LYS A 930 -27.55 -6.35 -6.95
CA LYS A 930 -26.31 -7.11 -6.69
C LYS A 930 -26.28 -8.41 -7.50
N TYR A 931 -25.11 -8.92 -7.85
CA TYR A 931 -24.95 -10.21 -8.56
C TYR A 931 -25.77 -11.38 -7.97
N LYS A 932 -25.89 -11.47 -6.64
CA LYS A 932 -26.66 -12.54 -5.96
C LYS A 932 -28.14 -12.54 -6.35
N GLN A 933 -28.71 -11.35 -6.62
CA GLN A 933 -30.09 -11.14 -7.07
C GLN A 933 -30.28 -11.44 -8.58
N LEU A 934 -29.17 -11.73 -9.27
CA LEU A 934 -29.05 -12.37 -10.58
C LEU A 934 -30.02 -13.55 -10.77
N THR A 935 -30.91 -13.54 -11.76
CA THR A 935 -31.56 -14.79 -12.21
C THR A 935 -30.51 -15.78 -12.73
N LYS A 936 -30.85 -17.07 -12.81
CA LYS A 936 -29.94 -18.09 -13.36
C LYS A 936 -29.52 -17.80 -14.80
N LYS A 937 -30.43 -17.28 -15.63
CA LYS A 937 -30.14 -16.87 -17.03
C LYS A 937 -29.14 -15.71 -17.07
N GLN A 938 -29.40 -14.66 -16.29
CA GLN A 938 -28.54 -13.47 -16.21
C GLN A 938 -27.13 -13.79 -15.68
N LYS A 939 -27.01 -14.62 -14.63
CA LYS A 939 -25.69 -15.06 -14.13
C LYS A 939 -24.89 -15.81 -15.20
N ARG A 940 -25.54 -16.68 -15.98
CA ARG A 940 -24.90 -17.39 -17.10
C ARG A 940 -24.44 -16.41 -18.18
N LEU A 941 -25.27 -15.46 -18.59
CA LEU A 941 -24.90 -14.44 -19.58
C LEU A 941 -23.71 -13.60 -19.14
N TYR A 942 -23.72 -13.10 -17.90
CA TYR A 942 -22.59 -12.33 -17.36
C TYR A 942 -21.31 -13.18 -17.30
N ASN A 943 -21.39 -14.45 -16.90
CA ASN A 943 -20.24 -15.34 -16.89
C ASN A 943 -19.73 -15.67 -18.30
N ASP A 944 -20.60 -15.75 -19.31
CA ASP A 944 -20.21 -15.93 -20.71
C ASP A 944 -19.45 -14.68 -21.22
N LEU A 945 -19.90 -13.46 -20.90
CA LEU A 945 -19.16 -12.22 -21.19
C LEU A 945 -17.81 -12.18 -20.48
N LYS A 946 -17.78 -12.55 -19.19
CA LYS A 946 -16.54 -12.60 -18.40
C LYS A 946 -15.53 -13.58 -19.01
N LEU A 947 -15.99 -14.72 -19.49
CA LEU A 947 -15.16 -15.71 -20.18
C LEU A 947 -14.62 -15.19 -21.52
N VAL A 948 -15.47 -14.51 -22.31
CA VAL A 948 -15.06 -13.87 -23.57
C VAL A 948 -14.01 -12.80 -23.32
N GLN A 949 -14.25 -11.91 -22.35
CA GLN A 949 -13.30 -10.86 -21.98
C GLN A 949 -11.98 -11.45 -21.49
N TYR A 950 -12.02 -12.47 -20.62
CA TYR A 950 -10.82 -13.15 -20.16
C TYR A 950 -10.03 -13.73 -21.33
N ASP A 951 -10.67 -14.48 -22.24
CA ASP A 951 -10.01 -15.05 -23.43
C ASP A 951 -9.34 -13.97 -24.29
N LEU A 952 -10.02 -12.84 -24.50
CA LEU A 952 -9.57 -11.75 -25.36
C LEU A 952 -8.45 -10.89 -24.77
N THR A 953 -8.31 -10.87 -23.45
CA THR A 953 -7.38 -9.95 -22.74
C THR A 953 -6.27 -10.70 -22.03
N ALA A 954 -6.58 -11.49 -21.01
CA ALA A 954 -5.60 -12.19 -20.17
C ALA A 954 -5.34 -13.65 -20.61
N GLY A 955 -6.18 -14.21 -21.48
CA GLY A 955 -6.16 -15.61 -21.89
C GLY A 955 -5.33 -15.88 -23.16
N ASN A 956 -5.60 -17.02 -23.79
CA ASN A 956 -4.90 -17.50 -24.99
C ASN A 956 -5.53 -17.03 -26.31
N GLN A 957 -6.56 -16.17 -26.25
CA GLN A 957 -7.27 -15.63 -27.41
C GLN A 957 -7.75 -16.71 -28.40
N TYR A 958 -8.36 -17.78 -27.88
CA TYR A 958 -8.91 -18.86 -28.71
C TYR A 958 -10.00 -18.37 -29.67
N LEU A 959 -10.79 -17.36 -29.27
CA LEU A 959 -11.89 -16.82 -30.06
C LEU A 959 -11.43 -16.28 -31.43
N TYR A 960 -10.24 -15.67 -31.52
CA TYR A 960 -9.72 -15.17 -32.81
C TYR A 960 -9.40 -16.28 -33.82
N LYS A 961 -9.24 -17.52 -33.37
CA LYS A 961 -9.03 -18.69 -34.24
C LYS A 961 -10.33 -19.30 -34.76
N THR A 962 -11.46 -18.65 -34.50
CA THR A 962 -12.80 -19.12 -34.85
C THR A 962 -13.56 -18.07 -35.69
N LYS A 963 -14.79 -18.40 -36.11
CA LYS A 963 -15.68 -17.44 -36.80
C LYS A 963 -16.49 -16.55 -35.84
N PHE A 964 -16.12 -16.48 -34.55
CA PHE A 964 -16.90 -15.77 -33.52
C PHE A 964 -17.11 -14.27 -33.78
N PHE A 965 -16.20 -13.66 -34.54
CA PHE A 965 -16.27 -12.24 -34.89
C PHE A 965 -16.72 -11.97 -36.33
N LYS A 966 -17.09 -13.00 -37.10
CA LYS A 966 -17.54 -12.83 -38.49
C LYS A 966 -19.06 -12.76 -38.52
N ILE A 967 -19.61 -11.77 -39.21
CA ILE A 967 -21.03 -11.77 -39.62
C ILE A 967 -21.16 -12.85 -40.70
N GLN A 968 -22.02 -13.84 -40.45
CA GLN A 968 -22.25 -14.96 -41.37
C GLN A 968 -23.35 -14.63 -42.37
#